data_AF-A0A9X0YW00-F1
#
_entry.id   AF-A0A9X0YW00-F1
#
_cell.length_a   1.000
_cell.length_b   1.000
_cell.length_c   1.000
_cell.angle_alpha   90.00
_cell.angle_beta   90.00
_cell.angle_gamma   90.00
#
_symmetry.space_group_name_H-M   'P 1'
#
loop_
_entity.id
_entity.type
_entity.pdbx_description
1 polymer ?
#
loop_
_entity_poly.entity_id
_entity_poly.type
_entity_poly.pdbx_seq_one_letter_code
_entity_poly.pdbx_strand_id
1 'polypeptide(L)'
;MKGYWHFAALAAGAAIVSVYYANDWVIIAFLLWTLYLHFYGRLRKIPIIISLILFFFFSLHIPPPDIQSSTELPHETTSYTGEIRAPVQLTNDKLEFVLEEQYSKQNILILYFPETNKRETQTESTVRSLKYGASCMVKGEVELPNESRNPAQFNYRDYLLKNGIAYQLILKDLEDIECNGSKSLERFYTLREHLLNHVESRFSAYTASWLTAIVFGDDSTMDSEVEDIFQRWSLSHIIAISGSNIGLIVALFYFLLVKLNLLTQEKAQWLMIFFLPVYALLAGGDPSVWRAAIMVVLFILLNKFKLRFSYTDILSIVFILLIIVDKYIIYHVGFQLSFLVTFAILLSKQWVSESKSVFWQVLQISFVSQMVIIPIQFAYFSIFQPLSIILNLIVIPYFTVFVIPLMYILVPISFLPDFLVNILDTCFMHIHQFVIAFITFTDSVLYYPFLTSEFPFIAIIIYFGLFFWFMHDLERAILVRAFCNGLLLALLVMGIAARPYFSPVGTVTMFDIGQGDAFLIELPYRKGVVMIDAGSRFSFEDMEPTASVYQQILRPYFYSRGIRQLDTLLLTHEDIDHVGSTEFLLKEMEVEQLIVSSYFDLSVMQEWSQIRKQPEVVQVKRGDLIEVADQQFYVLGPEIDHASSNENSIVMFTEFGGVNWLFTGDISKAEEWELVQIYPELSVDVLKVAHHGSSTSTDQNFLEVIDPKFALIPVGVNNSYGHPTAKVLETLEKWGVVILRTDQHGAVQFKYKSDGGTFFTFLHKLRGEE
;
A
#
# COMPACT_ATOMS: atom_id res chain seq x y z
N MET A 1 30.11 -13.32 -12.03
CA MET A 1 29.31 -12.88 -13.21
C MET A 1 30.24 -12.73 -14.42
N LYS A 2 29.74 -12.99 -15.64
CA LYS A 2 30.46 -12.70 -16.90
C LYS A 2 29.75 -11.50 -17.56
N GLY A 3 30.47 -10.60 -18.21
CA GLY A 3 29.89 -9.41 -18.85
C GLY A 3 30.35 -8.09 -18.24
N TYR A 4 29.86 -6.97 -18.77
CA TYR A 4 30.19 -5.61 -18.30
C TYR A 4 28.97 -4.72 -18.10
N TRP A 5 27.79 -5.09 -18.63
CA TRP A 5 26.60 -4.23 -18.57
C TRP A 5 26.00 -4.12 -17.17
N HIS A 6 26.27 -5.08 -16.29
CA HIS A 6 25.86 -4.98 -14.90
C HIS A 6 26.52 -3.81 -14.15
N PHE A 7 27.73 -3.39 -14.52
CA PHE A 7 28.33 -2.17 -13.96
C PHE A 7 27.57 -0.91 -14.39
N ALA A 8 27.14 -0.87 -15.65
CA ALA A 8 26.30 0.20 -16.19
C ALA A 8 24.92 0.25 -15.51
N ALA A 9 24.29 -0.90 -15.27
CA ALA A 9 23.03 -0.97 -14.54
C ALA A 9 23.19 -0.59 -13.05
N LEU A 10 24.29 -0.99 -12.41
CA LEU A 10 24.60 -0.57 -11.04
C LEU A 10 24.86 0.94 -10.95
N ALA A 11 25.43 1.55 -12.00
CA ALA A 11 25.56 3.01 -12.08
C ALA A 11 24.20 3.71 -12.17
N ALA A 12 23.30 3.19 -12.99
CA ALA A 12 21.91 3.67 -13.02
C ALA A 12 21.22 3.49 -11.66
N GLY A 13 21.42 2.34 -10.99
CA GLY A 13 20.94 2.09 -9.62
C GLY A 13 21.48 3.09 -8.59
N ALA A 14 22.78 3.39 -8.64
CA ALA A 14 23.39 4.38 -7.76
C ALA A 14 22.83 5.80 -8.01
N ALA A 15 22.58 6.16 -9.26
CA ALA A 15 21.92 7.43 -9.61
C ALA A 15 20.49 7.49 -9.05
N ILE A 16 19.70 6.42 -9.19
CA ILE A 16 18.35 6.30 -8.61
C ILE A 16 18.40 6.55 -7.10
N VAL A 17 19.29 5.87 -6.38
CA VAL A 17 19.41 6.02 -4.92
C VAL A 17 19.84 7.45 -4.55
N SER A 18 20.75 8.04 -5.33
CA SER A 18 21.19 9.43 -5.12
C SER A 18 20.03 10.43 -5.27
N VAL A 19 19.20 10.26 -6.30
CA VAL A 19 18.03 11.12 -6.57
C VAL A 19 16.94 10.90 -5.52
N TYR A 20 16.65 9.64 -5.17
CA TYR A 20 15.61 9.28 -4.21
C TYR A 20 15.88 9.83 -2.81
N TYR A 21 17.12 9.70 -2.32
CA TYR A 21 17.50 10.11 -0.97
C TYR A 21 18.13 11.51 -0.90
N ALA A 22 18.24 12.22 -2.03
CA ALA A 22 18.94 13.50 -2.15
C ALA A 22 20.32 13.51 -1.45
N ASN A 23 21.10 12.43 -1.63
CA ASN A 23 22.32 12.18 -0.86
C ASN A 23 23.57 12.08 -1.73
N ASP A 24 24.37 13.15 -1.73
CA ASP A 24 25.61 13.27 -2.51
C ASP A 24 26.70 12.26 -2.13
N TRP A 25 26.65 11.67 -0.92
CA TRP A 25 27.61 10.64 -0.52
C TRP A 25 27.52 9.39 -1.39
N VAL A 26 26.36 9.12 -1.98
CA VAL A 26 26.18 8.01 -2.92
C VAL A 26 27.02 8.22 -4.18
N ILE A 27 27.12 9.47 -4.66
CA ILE A 27 27.95 9.86 -5.81
C ILE A 27 29.42 9.58 -5.48
N ILE A 28 29.89 10.05 -4.31
CA ILE A 28 31.28 9.88 -3.89
C ILE A 28 31.62 8.39 -3.75
N ALA A 29 30.75 7.62 -3.08
CA ALA A 29 30.94 6.18 -2.91
C ALA A 29 31.01 5.44 -4.27
N PHE A 30 30.15 5.81 -5.22
CA PHE A 30 30.16 5.25 -6.58
C PHE A 30 31.45 5.58 -7.34
N LEU A 31 31.94 6.82 -7.27
CA LEU A 31 33.21 7.22 -7.89
C LEU A 31 34.41 6.49 -7.27
N LEU A 32 34.45 6.34 -5.95
CA LEU A 32 35.49 5.58 -5.27
C LEU A 32 35.46 4.10 -5.65
N TRP A 33 34.27 3.50 -5.73
CA TRP A 33 34.10 2.11 -6.13
C TRP A 33 34.54 1.86 -7.57
N THR A 34 34.18 2.73 -8.51
CA THR A 34 34.60 2.60 -9.92
C THR A 34 36.11 2.80 -10.09
N LEU A 35 36.72 3.74 -9.35
CA LEU A 35 38.16 3.94 -9.32
C LEU A 35 38.89 2.72 -8.73
N TYR A 36 38.37 2.15 -7.64
CA TYR A 36 38.88 0.92 -7.04
C TYR A 36 38.86 -0.24 -8.06
N LEU A 37 37.74 -0.45 -8.76
CA LEU A 37 37.65 -1.49 -9.79
C LEU A 37 38.62 -1.27 -10.95
N HIS A 38 38.90 -0.01 -11.31
CA HIS A 38 39.90 0.33 -12.32
C HIS A 38 41.31 0.00 -11.85
N PHE A 39 41.68 0.47 -10.65
CA PHE A 39 43.03 0.33 -10.10
C PHE A 39 43.44 -1.13 -9.94
N TYR A 40 42.52 -1.99 -9.50
CA TYR A 40 42.75 -3.43 -9.38
C TYR A 40 42.58 -4.21 -10.70
N GLY A 41 42.47 -3.52 -11.84
CA GLY A 41 42.38 -4.13 -13.17
C GLY A 41 41.12 -4.96 -13.41
N ARG A 42 40.09 -4.82 -12.55
CA ARG A 42 38.81 -5.55 -12.67
C ARG A 42 37.89 -4.94 -13.72
N LEU A 43 38.03 -3.63 -14.00
CA LEU A 43 37.21 -2.92 -14.98
C LEU A 43 38.06 -2.12 -15.97
N ARG A 44 37.82 -2.33 -17.27
CA ARG A 44 38.49 -1.62 -18.36
C ARG A 44 37.96 -0.18 -18.48
N LYS A 45 38.72 0.69 -19.15
CA LYS A 45 38.38 2.12 -19.34
C LYS A 45 37.01 2.34 -19.98
N ILE A 46 36.65 1.57 -21.01
CA ILE A 46 35.38 1.76 -21.74
C ILE A 46 34.15 1.53 -20.85
N PRO A 47 34.01 0.39 -20.13
CA PRO A 47 32.91 0.20 -19.18
C PRO A 47 32.81 1.28 -18.09
N ILE A 48 33.94 1.83 -17.63
CA ILE A 48 33.94 2.93 -16.65
C ILE A 48 33.32 4.19 -17.26
N ILE A 49 33.76 4.58 -18.46
CA ILE A 49 33.23 5.75 -19.17
C ILE A 49 31.72 5.59 -19.39
N ILE A 50 31.28 4.42 -19.85
CA ILE A 50 29.84 4.12 -20.03
C ILE A 50 29.08 4.23 -18.70
N SER A 51 29.63 3.66 -17.62
CA SER A 51 28.99 3.69 -16.30
C SER A 51 28.88 5.12 -15.75
N LEU A 52 29.91 5.95 -15.93
CA LEU A 52 29.88 7.37 -15.54
C LEU A 52 28.86 8.15 -16.37
N ILE A 53 28.84 7.98 -17.70
CA ILE A 53 27.87 8.65 -18.57
C ILE A 53 26.45 8.29 -18.14
N LEU A 54 26.16 7.01 -17.90
CA LEU A 54 24.84 6.57 -17.47
C LEU A 54 24.49 7.09 -16.08
N PHE A 55 25.43 7.12 -15.14
CA PHE A 55 25.21 7.69 -13.81
C PHE A 55 24.73 9.15 -13.91
N PHE A 56 25.45 9.99 -14.66
CA PHE A 56 25.08 11.40 -14.84
C PHE A 56 23.78 11.55 -15.64
N PHE A 57 23.61 10.77 -16.70
CA PHE A 57 22.37 10.78 -17.50
C PHE A 57 21.16 10.48 -16.62
N PHE A 58 21.20 9.41 -15.83
CA PHE A 58 20.07 9.02 -14.97
C PHE A 58 19.85 9.97 -13.81
N SER A 59 20.91 10.59 -13.27
CA SER A 59 20.78 11.63 -12.23
C SER A 59 20.01 12.86 -12.73
N LEU A 60 19.97 13.11 -14.04
CA LEU A 60 19.22 14.21 -14.67
C LEU A 60 17.89 13.76 -15.27
N HIS A 61 17.80 12.51 -15.73
CA HIS A 61 16.61 11.96 -16.40
C HIS A 61 15.51 11.58 -15.42
N ILE A 62 15.88 11.07 -14.24
CA ILE A 62 14.93 10.60 -13.22
C ILE A 62 14.41 11.82 -12.44
N PRO A 63 13.10 12.06 -12.44
CA PRO A 63 12.51 13.15 -11.67
C PRO A 63 12.54 12.78 -10.19
N PRO A 64 13.03 13.65 -9.29
CA PRO A 64 12.95 13.39 -7.85
C PRO A 64 11.49 13.37 -7.38
N PRO A 65 11.19 12.59 -6.31
CA PRO A 65 9.81 12.38 -5.86
C PRO A 65 9.14 13.66 -5.34
N ASP A 66 9.92 14.64 -4.88
CA ASP A 66 9.43 15.79 -4.11
C ASP A 66 9.23 17.08 -4.94
N ILE A 67 9.59 17.08 -6.23
CA ILE A 67 9.44 18.28 -7.07
C ILE A 67 8.02 18.34 -7.64
N GLN A 68 7.09 18.86 -6.83
CA GLN A 68 5.92 19.62 -7.32
C GLN A 68 5.16 20.41 -6.24
N SER A 69 5.82 20.79 -5.14
CA SER A 69 5.27 21.75 -4.17
C SER A 69 5.38 23.23 -4.61
N SER A 70 6.00 23.53 -5.76
CA SER A 70 6.40 24.91 -6.12
C SER A 70 5.83 25.47 -7.43
N THR A 71 4.91 24.79 -8.10
CA THR A 71 4.09 25.45 -9.12
C THR A 71 2.80 25.90 -8.46
N GLU A 72 2.61 27.22 -8.36
CA GLU A 72 1.29 27.81 -8.16
C GLU A 72 0.28 27.02 -9.00
N LEU A 73 -0.85 26.64 -8.38
CA LEU A 73 -2.00 26.13 -9.14
C LEU A 73 -2.13 27.03 -10.37
N PRO A 74 -2.31 26.50 -11.59
CA PRO A 74 -2.53 27.32 -12.77
C PRO A 74 -3.82 28.13 -12.55
N HIS A 75 -3.68 29.27 -11.87
CA HIS A 75 -4.77 30.16 -11.52
C HIS A 75 -5.34 30.68 -12.84
N GLU A 76 -6.67 30.61 -12.95
CA GLU A 76 -7.52 31.23 -13.99
C GLU A 76 -7.85 30.41 -15.27
N THR A 77 -7.26 29.24 -15.52
CA THR A 77 -7.70 28.42 -16.68
C THR A 77 -8.86 27.49 -16.31
N THR A 78 -10.07 27.80 -16.76
CA THR A 78 -11.25 26.92 -16.63
C THR A 78 -11.33 25.84 -17.71
N SER A 79 -10.37 25.81 -18.65
CA SER A 79 -10.35 24.86 -19.76
C SER A 79 -8.93 24.42 -20.09
N TYR A 80 -8.73 23.12 -20.18
CA TYR A 80 -7.47 22.47 -20.51
C TYR A 80 -7.60 21.71 -21.83
N THR A 81 -6.65 21.90 -22.73
CA THR A 81 -6.59 21.16 -24.00
C THR A 81 -5.40 20.22 -23.96
N GLY A 82 -5.62 18.95 -24.30
CA GLY A 82 -4.56 17.96 -24.21
C GLY A 82 -4.84 16.71 -25.02
N GLU A 83 -3.98 15.71 -24.86
CA GLU A 83 -4.11 14.41 -25.49
C GLU A 83 -4.24 13.30 -24.43
N ILE A 84 -5.16 12.36 -24.61
CA ILE A 84 -5.29 11.19 -23.72
C ILE A 84 -4.05 10.28 -23.88
N ARG A 85 -3.30 10.07 -22.79
CA ARG A 85 -2.03 9.31 -22.79
C ARG A 85 -2.11 7.90 -22.21
N ALA A 86 -3.22 7.55 -21.57
CA ALA A 86 -3.46 6.24 -20.97
C ALA A 86 -4.82 5.70 -21.44
N PRO A 87 -5.06 4.38 -21.43
CA PRO A 87 -6.39 3.84 -21.66
C PRO A 87 -7.38 4.43 -20.65
N VAL A 88 -8.58 4.76 -21.11
CA VAL A 88 -9.66 5.24 -20.25
C VAL A 88 -10.14 4.07 -19.40
N GLN A 89 -10.19 4.25 -18.10
CA GLN A 89 -10.71 3.25 -17.17
C GLN A 89 -12.12 3.67 -16.76
N LEU A 90 -13.06 2.74 -16.92
CA LEU A 90 -14.44 2.92 -16.52
C LEU A 90 -14.76 1.81 -15.53
N THR A 91 -15.03 2.19 -14.28
CA THR A 91 -15.59 1.31 -13.27
C THR A 91 -17.05 1.68 -13.01
N ASN A 92 -17.72 0.92 -12.14
CA ASN A 92 -19.08 1.25 -11.72
C ASN A 92 -19.17 2.58 -10.95
N ASP A 93 -18.06 3.01 -10.33
CA ASP A 93 -18.01 4.11 -9.38
C ASP A 93 -17.34 5.37 -9.95
N LYS A 94 -16.48 5.21 -10.97
CA LYS A 94 -15.75 6.32 -11.57
C LYS A 94 -15.34 6.07 -13.01
N LEU A 95 -15.17 7.15 -13.73
CA LEU A 95 -14.44 7.23 -14.98
C LEU A 95 -13.13 7.98 -14.73
N GLU A 96 -12.01 7.41 -15.17
CA GLU A 96 -10.71 8.04 -15.03
C GLU A 96 -9.82 7.89 -16.27
N PHE A 97 -9.05 8.93 -16.56
CA PHE A 97 -8.04 8.90 -17.61
C PHE A 97 -6.98 9.99 -17.41
N VAL A 98 -5.83 9.82 -18.04
CA VAL A 98 -4.71 10.77 -17.94
C VAL A 98 -4.64 11.63 -19.21
N LEU A 99 -4.72 12.94 -19.04
CA LEU A 99 -4.59 13.95 -20.09
C LEU A 99 -3.20 14.61 -20.03
N GLU A 100 -2.40 14.51 -21.09
CA GLU A 100 -1.20 15.34 -21.23
C GLU A 100 -1.61 16.70 -21.79
N GLU A 101 -1.45 17.74 -20.99
CA GLU A 101 -1.79 19.10 -21.37
C GLU A 101 -0.83 19.62 -22.47
N GLN A 102 -1.39 20.31 -23.46
CA GLN A 102 -0.71 20.66 -24.70
C GLN A 102 0.51 21.57 -24.50
N TYR A 103 0.42 22.57 -23.60
CA TYR A 103 1.44 23.61 -23.42
C TYR A 103 2.51 23.25 -22.39
N SER A 104 2.09 22.85 -21.20
CA SER A 104 2.93 22.48 -20.06
C SER A 104 3.56 21.10 -20.19
N LYS A 105 2.95 20.21 -21.02
CA LYS A 105 3.34 18.79 -21.12
C LYS A 105 3.23 18.04 -19.79
N GLN A 106 2.43 18.57 -18.86
CA GLN A 106 2.13 17.90 -17.60
C GLN A 106 0.94 16.96 -17.77
N ASN A 107 0.97 15.85 -17.05
CA ASN A 107 -0.15 14.94 -16.99
C ASN A 107 -1.11 15.37 -15.89
N ILE A 108 -2.40 15.45 -16.23
CA ILE A 108 -3.50 15.74 -15.33
C ILE A 108 -4.39 14.49 -15.28
N LEU A 109 -4.71 14.02 -14.08
CA LEU A 109 -5.70 12.96 -13.89
C LEU A 109 -7.10 13.56 -13.97
N ILE A 110 -7.91 13.07 -14.89
CA ILE A 110 -9.32 13.45 -15.00
C ILE A 110 -10.15 12.38 -14.29
N LEU A 111 -11.03 12.81 -13.39
CA LEU A 111 -11.92 11.96 -12.61
C LEU A 111 -13.36 12.40 -12.82
N TYR A 112 -14.28 11.45 -12.98
CA TYR A 112 -15.71 11.70 -12.99
C TYR A 112 -16.42 10.61 -12.18
N PHE A 113 -17.24 11.01 -11.22
CA PHE A 113 -18.01 10.08 -10.38
C PHE A 113 -19.49 10.16 -10.81
N PRO A 114 -20.02 9.16 -11.55
CA PRO A 114 -21.39 9.19 -12.02
C PRO A 114 -22.40 9.14 -10.86
N GLU A 115 -23.37 10.07 -10.87
CA GLU A 115 -24.53 10.00 -9.96
C GLU A 115 -25.37 8.75 -10.27
N THR A 116 -25.73 7.98 -9.25
CA THR A 116 -26.48 6.70 -9.32
C THR A 116 -27.77 6.78 -10.15
N ASN A 117 -28.39 7.97 -10.27
CA ASN A 117 -29.66 8.19 -10.97
C ASN A 117 -29.56 8.76 -12.41
N LYS A 118 -28.38 9.05 -12.96
CA LYS A 118 -28.21 9.62 -14.32
C LYS A 118 -27.64 8.63 -15.35
N ARG A 119 -27.85 7.33 -15.17
CA ARG A 119 -27.07 6.28 -15.87
C ARG A 119 -27.32 6.09 -17.38
N GLU A 120 -28.43 6.50 -18.00
CA GLU A 120 -28.86 5.72 -19.19
C GLU A 120 -28.93 6.37 -20.58
N THR A 121 -28.63 7.66 -20.84
CA THR A 121 -28.76 8.13 -22.26
C THR A 121 -27.80 9.21 -22.78
N GLN A 122 -27.26 10.12 -21.96
CA GLN A 122 -26.27 11.11 -22.43
C GLN A 122 -24.80 10.65 -22.25
N THR A 123 -24.59 9.64 -21.41
CA THR A 123 -23.28 9.15 -20.95
C THR A 123 -22.55 8.33 -22.02
N GLU A 124 -23.25 7.52 -22.83
CA GLU A 124 -22.60 6.58 -23.76
C GLU A 124 -21.85 7.26 -24.91
N SER A 125 -22.38 8.34 -25.49
CA SER A 125 -21.76 8.98 -26.66
C SER A 125 -20.44 9.67 -26.30
N THR A 126 -20.41 10.36 -25.16
CA THR A 126 -19.21 11.04 -24.69
C THR A 126 -18.16 10.01 -24.28
N VAL A 127 -18.54 8.98 -23.52
CA VAL A 127 -17.63 7.89 -23.15
C VAL A 127 -17.04 7.20 -24.38
N ARG A 128 -17.84 6.94 -25.44
CA ARG A 128 -17.34 6.39 -26.72
C ARG A 128 -16.36 7.30 -27.47
N SER A 129 -16.33 8.60 -27.17
CA SER A 129 -15.38 9.55 -27.77
C SER A 129 -14.03 9.60 -27.04
N LEU A 130 -13.99 9.11 -25.79
CA LEU A 130 -12.77 9.05 -24.99
C LEU A 130 -11.92 7.88 -25.46
N LYS A 131 -10.90 8.18 -26.26
CA LYS A 131 -10.02 7.18 -26.88
C LYS A 131 -8.57 7.53 -26.64
N TYR A 132 -7.71 6.53 -26.60
CA TYR A 132 -6.28 6.74 -26.54
C TYR A 132 -5.80 7.63 -27.70
N GLY A 133 -5.08 8.69 -27.34
CA GLY A 133 -4.56 9.67 -28.28
C GLY A 133 -5.59 10.62 -28.86
N ALA A 134 -6.82 10.64 -28.35
CA ALA A 134 -7.80 11.68 -28.68
C ALA A 134 -7.33 13.03 -28.14
N SER A 135 -7.57 14.10 -28.90
CA SER A 135 -7.36 15.47 -28.44
C SER A 135 -8.63 15.94 -27.76
N CYS A 136 -8.53 16.32 -26.50
CA CYS A 136 -9.67 16.66 -25.65
C CYS A 136 -9.55 18.08 -25.12
N MET A 137 -10.68 18.77 -25.08
CA MET A 137 -10.88 19.98 -24.30
C MET A 137 -11.69 19.60 -23.06
N VAL A 138 -11.14 19.87 -21.88
CA VAL A 138 -11.75 19.54 -20.59
C VAL A 138 -11.96 20.82 -19.80
N LYS A 139 -13.17 21.09 -19.34
CA LYS A 139 -13.49 22.23 -18.47
C LYS A 139 -13.55 21.80 -17.01
N GLY A 140 -13.01 22.62 -16.12
CA GLY A 140 -13.02 22.35 -14.69
C GLY A 140 -11.89 23.04 -13.95
N GLU A 141 -11.93 22.94 -12.63
CA GLU A 141 -10.89 23.46 -11.76
C GLU A 141 -9.93 22.33 -11.41
N VAL A 142 -8.64 22.56 -11.64
CA VAL A 142 -7.59 21.64 -11.21
C VAL A 142 -7.38 21.79 -9.70
N GLU A 143 -7.28 20.66 -9.02
CA GLU A 143 -6.93 20.57 -7.62
C GLU A 143 -5.71 19.67 -7.39
N LEU A 144 -5.07 19.84 -6.25
CA LEU A 144 -4.00 18.95 -5.81
C LEU A 144 -4.62 17.68 -5.23
N PRO A 145 -4.15 16.49 -5.63
CA PRO A 145 -4.55 15.24 -4.99
C PRO A 145 -4.31 15.28 -3.47
N ASN A 146 -5.13 14.57 -2.71
CA ASN A 146 -4.98 14.51 -1.26
C ASN A 146 -3.64 13.86 -0.87
N GLU A 147 -2.95 14.49 0.08
CA GLU A 147 -1.78 13.90 0.76
C GLU A 147 -2.23 12.96 1.88
N SER A 148 -1.35 12.06 2.33
CA SER A 148 -1.59 11.32 3.57
C SER A 148 -1.69 12.30 4.74
N ARG A 149 -2.46 11.93 5.76
CA ARG A 149 -2.65 12.77 6.97
C ARG A 149 -2.27 12.04 8.25
N ASN A 150 -1.93 10.75 8.13
CA ASN A 150 -1.48 9.90 9.22
C ASN A 150 -0.12 9.26 8.88
N PRO A 151 0.71 8.94 9.89
CA PRO A 151 1.90 8.13 9.68
C PRO A 151 1.56 6.77 9.07
N ALA A 152 2.40 6.30 8.14
CA ALA A 152 2.24 5.03 7.40
C ALA A 152 0.96 4.90 6.55
N GLN A 153 0.09 5.89 6.51
CA GLN A 153 -1.03 5.95 5.56
C GLN A 153 -0.49 6.12 4.14
N PHE A 154 -1.10 5.41 3.19
CA PHE A 154 -0.79 5.56 1.77
C PHE A 154 -0.95 7.01 1.32
N ASN A 155 0.10 7.55 0.70
CA ASN A 155 0.08 8.93 0.21
C ASN A 155 -0.28 8.93 -1.28
N TYR A 156 -1.55 9.22 -1.57
CA TYR A 156 -2.08 9.21 -2.93
C TYR A 156 -1.42 10.26 -3.84
N ARG A 157 -1.15 11.46 -3.31
CA ARG A 157 -0.40 12.49 -4.04
C ARG A 157 1.00 12.01 -4.43
N ASP A 158 1.77 11.47 -3.50
CA ASP A 158 3.11 10.93 -3.77
C ASP A 158 3.07 9.79 -4.80
N TYR A 159 2.07 8.91 -4.71
CA TYR A 159 1.84 7.86 -5.72
C TYR A 159 1.61 8.45 -7.12
N LEU A 160 0.75 9.46 -7.25
CA LEU A 160 0.49 10.11 -8.54
C LEU A 160 1.73 10.85 -9.07
N LEU A 161 2.47 11.55 -8.21
CA LEU A 161 3.73 12.20 -8.58
C LEU A 161 4.76 11.20 -9.11
N LYS A 162 4.84 10.03 -8.47
CA LYS A 162 5.68 8.90 -8.91
C LYS A 162 5.22 8.26 -10.21
N ASN A 163 3.99 8.52 -10.67
CA ASN A 163 3.46 8.18 -11.99
C ASN A 163 3.53 9.36 -12.99
N GLY A 164 4.13 10.48 -12.58
CA GLY A 164 4.26 11.69 -13.40
C GLY A 164 3.00 12.53 -13.51
N ILE A 165 2.07 12.38 -12.57
CA ILE A 165 0.80 13.11 -12.49
C ILE A 165 0.85 14.07 -11.30
N ALA A 166 0.74 15.36 -11.58
CA ALA A 166 0.87 16.43 -10.60
C ALA A 166 -0.47 16.84 -9.97
N TYR A 167 -1.50 16.74 -10.79
CA TYR A 167 -2.76 17.43 -10.62
C TYR A 167 -3.91 16.49 -10.97
N GLN A 168 -5.05 16.73 -10.33
CA GLN A 168 -6.29 16.08 -10.71
C GLN A 168 -7.37 17.12 -11.02
N LEU A 169 -8.34 16.72 -11.82
CA LEU A 169 -9.52 17.51 -12.15
C LEU A 169 -10.73 16.61 -11.98
N ILE A 170 -11.58 16.93 -11.00
CA ILE A 170 -12.84 16.24 -10.77
C ILE A 170 -13.95 16.94 -11.55
N LEU A 171 -14.53 16.22 -12.51
CA LEU A 171 -15.61 16.70 -13.35
C LEU A 171 -16.95 16.58 -12.63
N LYS A 172 -17.80 17.60 -12.82
CA LYS A 172 -19.19 17.59 -12.35
C LYS A 172 -20.10 16.91 -13.36
N ASP A 173 -19.90 17.19 -14.65
CA ASP A 173 -20.71 16.63 -15.73
C ASP A 173 -19.80 16.24 -16.92
N LEU A 174 -20.16 15.18 -17.65
CA LEU A 174 -19.40 14.74 -18.83
C LEU A 174 -19.52 15.70 -20.03
N GLU A 175 -20.48 16.63 -20.02
CA GLU A 175 -20.61 17.69 -21.04
C GLU A 175 -19.40 18.65 -21.04
N ASP A 176 -18.61 18.64 -19.97
CA ASP A 176 -17.38 19.42 -19.85
C ASP A 176 -16.20 18.80 -20.62
N ILE A 177 -16.39 17.67 -21.31
CA ILE A 177 -15.39 17.01 -22.14
C ILE A 177 -15.81 16.98 -23.61
N GLU A 178 -14.95 17.52 -24.46
CA GLU A 178 -15.06 17.37 -25.92
C GLU A 178 -13.78 16.74 -26.47
N CYS A 179 -13.87 15.48 -26.95
CA CYS A 179 -12.73 14.74 -27.49
C CYS A 179 -12.91 14.41 -28.98
N ASN A 180 -11.82 14.55 -29.75
CA ASN A 180 -11.79 14.23 -31.16
C ASN A 180 -10.54 13.44 -31.57
N GLY A 181 -10.75 12.44 -32.44
CA GLY A 181 -9.69 11.61 -33.01
C GLY A 181 -9.28 10.44 -32.12
N SER A 182 -8.31 9.67 -32.58
CA SER A 182 -7.61 8.63 -31.82
C SER A 182 -6.30 8.25 -32.53
N LYS A 183 -5.41 7.55 -31.83
CA LYS A 183 -4.17 7.03 -32.42
C LYS A 183 -4.29 5.57 -32.84
N SER A 184 -3.32 5.07 -33.62
CA SER A 184 -3.31 3.67 -34.08
C SER A 184 -3.29 2.66 -32.94
N LEU A 185 -2.67 3.03 -31.80
CA LEU A 185 -2.59 2.19 -30.61
C LEU A 185 -3.97 1.91 -29.98
N GLU A 186 -4.93 2.83 -30.17
CA GLU A 186 -6.32 2.67 -29.71
C GLU A 186 -6.93 1.35 -30.18
N ARG A 187 -6.61 0.89 -31.39
CA ARG A 187 -7.13 -0.38 -31.91
C ARG A 187 -6.78 -1.58 -31.04
N PHE A 188 -5.63 -1.54 -30.36
CA PHE A 188 -5.22 -2.59 -29.43
C PHE A 188 -5.98 -2.49 -28.11
N TYR A 189 -6.24 -1.28 -27.61
CA TYR A 189 -7.05 -1.07 -26.41
C TYR A 189 -8.52 -1.46 -26.64
N THR A 190 -9.13 -1.06 -27.75
CA THR A 190 -10.49 -1.50 -28.12
C THR A 190 -10.55 -3.02 -28.30
N LEU A 191 -9.51 -3.64 -28.89
CA LEU A 191 -9.44 -5.10 -28.99
C LEU A 191 -9.36 -5.76 -27.61
N ARG A 192 -8.56 -5.20 -26.69
CA ARG A 192 -8.45 -5.68 -25.30
C ARG A 192 -9.82 -5.61 -24.61
N GLU A 193 -10.48 -4.47 -24.68
CA GLU A 193 -11.82 -4.26 -24.09
C GLU A 193 -12.85 -5.23 -24.66
N HIS A 194 -12.90 -5.41 -25.98
CA HIS A 194 -13.78 -6.41 -26.60
C HIS A 194 -13.49 -7.84 -26.12
N LEU A 195 -12.22 -8.21 -25.92
CA LEU A 195 -11.85 -9.53 -25.44
C LEU A 195 -12.22 -9.72 -23.96
N LEU A 196 -12.05 -8.69 -23.12
CA LEU A 196 -12.47 -8.70 -21.72
C LEU A 196 -13.99 -8.90 -21.62
N ASN A 197 -14.77 -8.02 -22.25
CA ASN A 197 -16.24 -8.10 -22.27
C ASN A 197 -16.74 -9.43 -22.86
N HIS A 198 -16.05 -9.93 -23.90
CA HIS A 198 -16.39 -11.23 -24.48
C HIS A 198 -16.16 -12.34 -23.44
N VAL A 199 -15.00 -12.44 -22.82
CA VAL A 199 -14.72 -13.49 -21.82
C VAL A 199 -15.69 -13.42 -20.64
N GLU A 200 -15.95 -12.24 -20.10
CA GLU A 200 -16.88 -12.03 -18.99
C GLU A 200 -18.31 -12.48 -19.33
N SER A 201 -18.75 -12.27 -20.57
CA SER A 201 -20.07 -12.72 -21.02
C SER A 201 -20.17 -14.24 -21.25
N ARG A 202 -19.03 -14.94 -21.35
CA ARG A 202 -18.96 -16.36 -21.76
C ARG A 202 -18.69 -17.32 -20.61
N PHE A 203 -18.01 -16.88 -19.56
CA PHE A 203 -17.68 -17.69 -18.37
C PHE A 203 -18.43 -17.19 -17.14
N SER A 204 -18.49 -18.02 -16.09
CA SER A 204 -18.91 -17.58 -14.77
C SER A 204 -18.06 -16.41 -14.26
N ALA A 205 -18.64 -15.53 -13.43
CA ALA A 205 -17.93 -14.39 -12.84
C ALA A 205 -16.64 -14.82 -12.11
N TYR A 206 -16.67 -15.98 -11.44
CA TYR A 206 -15.52 -16.55 -10.75
C TYR A 206 -14.39 -16.92 -11.73
N THR A 207 -14.68 -17.61 -12.84
CA THR A 207 -13.64 -17.98 -13.81
C THR A 207 -13.17 -16.78 -14.61
N ALA A 208 -14.08 -15.87 -14.95
CA ALA A 208 -13.78 -14.64 -15.66
C ALA A 208 -12.77 -13.80 -14.88
N SER A 209 -12.95 -13.56 -13.58
CA SER A 209 -12.05 -12.73 -12.78
C SER A 209 -10.60 -13.25 -12.76
N TRP A 210 -10.41 -14.57 -12.65
CA TRP A 210 -9.07 -15.18 -12.76
C TRP A 210 -8.48 -15.09 -14.17
N LEU A 211 -9.31 -15.23 -15.20
CA LEU A 211 -8.87 -15.16 -16.58
C LEU A 211 -8.47 -13.73 -16.98
N THR A 212 -9.28 -12.73 -16.63
CA THR A 212 -8.98 -11.31 -16.88
C THR A 212 -7.71 -10.90 -16.15
N ALA A 213 -7.55 -11.29 -14.88
CA ALA A 213 -6.35 -10.98 -14.11
C ALA A 213 -5.08 -11.61 -14.71
N ILE A 214 -5.08 -12.94 -14.93
CA ILE A 214 -3.86 -13.67 -15.32
C ILE A 214 -3.46 -13.47 -16.78
N VAL A 215 -4.43 -13.29 -17.68
CA VAL A 215 -4.16 -13.19 -19.13
C VAL A 215 -4.07 -11.75 -19.60
N PHE A 216 -4.97 -10.88 -19.12
CA PHE A 216 -5.13 -9.51 -19.56
C PHE A 216 -4.63 -8.47 -18.55
N GLY A 217 -4.25 -8.88 -17.34
CA GLY A 217 -3.72 -7.98 -16.31
C GLY A 217 -4.79 -7.05 -15.76
N ASP A 218 -6.03 -7.56 -15.64
CA ASP A 218 -7.17 -6.81 -15.11
C ASP A 218 -7.81 -7.60 -13.95
N ASP A 219 -7.47 -7.19 -12.74
CA ASP A 219 -7.94 -7.76 -11.46
C ASP A 219 -9.12 -6.99 -10.86
N SER A 220 -9.70 -6.02 -11.57
CA SER A 220 -10.80 -5.17 -11.06
C SER A 220 -12.07 -5.92 -10.63
N THR A 221 -12.28 -7.14 -11.14
CA THR A 221 -13.42 -8.01 -10.81
C THR A 221 -13.08 -9.10 -9.80
N MET A 222 -11.86 -9.12 -9.28
CA MET A 222 -11.41 -10.08 -8.28
C MET A 222 -12.07 -9.79 -6.93
N ASP A 223 -12.31 -10.84 -6.16
CA ASP A 223 -12.80 -10.71 -4.78
C ASP A 223 -11.70 -10.13 -3.88
N SER A 224 -12.02 -9.01 -3.21
CA SER A 224 -11.12 -8.33 -2.28
C SER A 224 -10.55 -9.24 -1.18
N GLU A 225 -11.31 -10.25 -0.71
CA GLU A 225 -10.81 -11.18 0.31
C GLU A 225 -9.67 -12.05 -0.24
N VAL A 226 -9.79 -12.47 -1.51
CA VAL A 226 -8.75 -13.23 -2.21
C VAL A 226 -7.51 -12.37 -2.42
N GLU A 227 -7.68 -11.12 -2.83
CA GLU A 227 -6.56 -10.18 -2.99
C GLU A 227 -5.81 -9.97 -1.68
N ASP A 228 -6.52 -9.74 -0.58
CA ASP A 228 -5.96 -9.55 0.75
C ASP A 228 -5.20 -10.81 1.22
N ILE A 229 -5.75 -12.01 1.03
CA ILE A 229 -5.04 -13.27 1.33
C ILE A 229 -3.75 -13.38 0.50
N PHE A 230 -3.82 -13.11 -0.81
CA PHE A 230 -2.65 -13.22 -1.67
C PHE A 230 -1.59 -12.17 -1.33
N GLN A 231 -1.99 -10.95 -0.95
CA GLN A 231 -1.08 -9.92 -0.47
C GLN A 231 -0.40 -10.33 0.84
N ARG A 232 -1.18 -10.80 1.83
CA ARG A 232 -0.68 -11.26 3.14
C ARG A 232 0.34 -12.39 3.01
N TRP A 233 0.16 -13.29 2.05
CA TRP A 233 1.09 -14.40 1.76
C TRP A 233 2.17 -14.08 0.72
N SER A 234 2.31 -12.82 0.29
CA SER A 234 3.29 -12.41 -0.73
C SER A 234 3.12 -13.13 -2.08
N LEU A 235 1.89 -13.53 -2.39
CA LEU A 235 1.47 -14.24 -3.61
C LEU A 235 0.90 -13.29 -4.69
N SER A 236 0.82 -11.97 -4.45
CA SER A 236 0.28 -11.01 -5.44
C SER A 236 0.99 -11.08 -6.79
N HIS A 237 2.25 -11.53 -6.84
CA HIS A 237 3.00 -11.76 -8.07
C HIS A 237 2.46 -12.91 -8.96
N ILE A 238 1.49 -13.68 -8.48
CA ILE A 238 0.80 -14.74 -9.21
C ILE A 238 -0.46 -14.19 -9.88
N ILE A 239 -1.20 -13.32 -9.18
CA ILE A 239 -2.37 -12.60 -9.70
C ILE A 239 -1.89 -11.58 -10.75
N ALA A 240 -0.85 -10.81 -10.42
CA ALA A 240 -0.19 -9.92 -11.36
C ALA A 240 0.63 -10.71 -12.40
N ILE A 241 0.67 -10.23 -13.64
CA ILE A 241 1.34 -10.96 -14.72
C ILE A 241 2.85 -10.95 -14.51
N SER A 242 3.42 -12.15 -14.36
CA SER A 242 4.83 -12.33 -14.02
C SER A 242 5.68 -12.82 -15.19
N GLY A 243 7.00 -12.90 -14.97
CA GLY A 243 7.91 -13.44 -15.98
C GLY A 243 7.70 -14.93 -16.29
N SER A 244 7.14 -15.71 -15.34
CA SER A 244 6.80 -17.12 -15.61
C SER A 244 5.64 -17.22 -16.58
N ASN A 245 4.67 -16.30 -16.54
CA ASN A 245 3.57 -16.23 -17.51
C ASN A 245 4.11 -16.08 -18.94
N ILE A 246 5.01 -15.11 -19.16
CA ILE A 246 5.68 -14.95 -20.46
C ILE A 246 6.49 -16.20 -20.85
N GLY A 247 7.19 -16.82 -19.89
CA GLY A 247 7.91 -18.08 -20.13
C GLY A 247 6.99 -19.22 -20.58
N LEU A 248 5.82 -19.34 -19.96
CA LEU A 248 4.79 -20.32 -20.30
C LEU A 248 4.15 -20.03 -21.66
N ILE A 249 3.86 -18.77 -21.99
CA ILE A 249 3.41 -18.38 -23.33
C ILE A 249 4.42 -18.85 -24.37
N VAL A 250 5.71 -18.55 -24.17
CA VAL A 250 6.77 -18.98 -25.10
C VAL A 250 6.82 -20.51 -25.23
N ALA A 251 6.67 -21.24 -24.12
CA ALA A 251 6.63 -22.70 -24.12
C ALA A 251 5.41 -23.25 -24.86
N LEU A 252 4.22 -22.68 -24.64
CA LEU A 252 2.97 -23.04 -25.30
C LEU A 252 3.04 -22.77 -26.80
N PHE A 253 3.54 -21.59 -27.20
CA PHE A 253 3.76 -21.24 -28.61
C PHE A 253 4.75 -22.20 -29.27
N TYR A 254 5.86 -22.52 -28.61
CA TYR A 254 6.82 -23.48 -29.12
C TYR A 254 6.21 -24.88 -29.29
N PHE A 255 5.43 -25.34 -28.30
CA PHE A 255 4.75 -26.63 -28.38
C PHE A 255 3.72 -26.66 -29.52
N LEU A 256 2.79 -25.71 -29.56
CA LEU A 256 1.72 -25.67 -30.56
C LEU A 256 2.24 -25.46 -31.98
N LEU A 257 3.17 -24.51 -32.17
CA LEU A 257 3.59 -24.12 -33.53
C LEU A 257 4.72 -25.01 -34.04
N VAL A 258 5.71 -25.34 -33.21
CA VAL A 258 6.91 -26.06 -33.65
C VAL A 258 6.77 -27.55 -33.42
N LYS A 259 6.35 -28.01 -32.23
CA LYS A 259 6.25 -29.46 -31.95
C LYS A 259 5.12 -30.14 -32.70
N LEU A 260 4.01 -29.45 -32.99
CA LEU A 260 2.94 -29.96 -33.87
C LEU A 260 3.23 -29.75 -35.37
N ASN A 261 4.44 -29.30 -35.74
CA ASN A 261 4.88 -29.08 -37.11
C ASN A 261 4.03 -28.08 -37.94
N LEU A 262 3.35 -27.13 -37.28
CA LEU A 262 2.60 -26.08 -37.98
C LEU A 262 3.53 -25.04 -38.62
N LEU A 263 4.63 -24.70 -37.95
CA LEU A 263 5.63 -23.73 -38.39
C LEU A 263 7.05 -24.24 -38.12
N THR A 264 8.01 -23.77 -38.90
CA THR A 264 9.43 -23.98 -38.61
C THR A 264 9.87 -23.17 -37.39
N GLN A 265 10.90 -23.63 -36.68
CA GLN A 265 11.45 -22.93 -35.52
C GLN A 265 11.81 -21.46 -35.83
N GLU A 266 12.32 -21.19 -37.03
CA GLU A 266 12.64 -19.82 -37.44
C GLU A 266 11.42 -18.92 -37.62
N LYS A 267 10.35 -19.44 -38.27
CA LYS A 267 9.10 -18.70 -38.45
C LYS A 267 8.42 -18.43 -37.11
N ALA A 268 8.41 -19.41 -36.21
CA ALA A 268 7.87 -19.26 -34.86
C ALA A 268 8.64 -18.19 -34.06
N GLN A 269 9.97 -18.14 -34.16
CA GLN A 269 10.77 -17.10 -33.52
C GLN A 269 10.45 -15.68 -34.02
N TRP A 270 10.27 -15.50 -35.33
CA TRP A 270 9.87 -14.20 -35.90
C TRP A 270 8.47 -13.79 -35.45
N LEU A 271 7.54 -14.74 -35.41
CA LEU A 271 6.20 -14.50 -34.87
C LEU A 271 6.27 -14.06 -33.40
N MET A 272 7.08 -14.72 -32.57
CA MET A 272 7.26 -14.33 -31.16
C MET A 272 7.86 -12.94 -30.99
N ILE A 273 8.82 -12.54 -31.82
CA ILE A 273 9.41 -11.19 -31.78
C ILE A 273 8.34 -10.12 -31.97
N PHE A 274 7.36 -10.36 -32.82
CA PHE A 274 6.24 -9.45 -33.06
C PHE A 274 5.11 -9.60 -32.03
N PHE A 275 4.79 -10.84 -31.64
CA PHE A 275 3.68 -11.16 -30.76
C PHE A 275 3.92 -10.67 -29.32
N LEU A 276 5.12 -10.84 -28.76
CA LEU A 276 5.37 -10.54 -27.34
C LEU A 276 5.19 -9.05 -26.97
N PRO A 277 5.66 -8.06 -27.75
CA PRO A 277 5.35 -6.66 -27.50
C PRO A 277 3.86 -6.33 -27.62
N VAL A 278 3.15 -6.95 -28.57
CA VAL A 278 1.69 -6.77 -28.72
C VAL A 278 0.96 -7.38 -27.52
N TYR A 279 1.36 -8.58 -27.10
CA TYR A 279 0.82 -9.22 -25.92
C TYR A 279 1.08 -8.41 -24.65
N ALA A 280 2.28 -7.83 -24.49
CA ALA A 280 2.57 -6.97 -23.34
C ALA A 280 1.61 -5.78 -23.22
N LEU A 281 1.18 -5.21 -24.35
CA LEU A 281 0.15 -4.16 -24.38
C LEU A 281 -1.26 -4.70 -24.05
N LEU A 282 -1.61 -5.88 -24.57
CA LEU A 282 -2.90 -6.53 -24.26
C LEU A 282 -3.01 -6.96 -22.79
N ALA A 283 -1.88 -7.28 -22.18
CA ALA A 283 -1.72 -7.68 -20.78
C ALA A 283 -1.69 -6.49 -19.80
N GLY A 284 -2.10 -5.29 -20.23
CA GLY A 284 -2.13 -4.09 -19.37
C GLY A 284 -0.82 -3.30 -19.29
N GLY A 285 0.29 -3.83 -19.78
CA GLY A 285 1.55 -3.09 -19.90
C GLY A 285 2.38 -3.01 -18.62
N ASP A 286 2.20 -3.92 -17.68
CA ASP A 286 2.97 -3.97 -16.44
C ASP A 286 4.49 -4.06 -16.64
N PRO A 287 5.32 -3.43 -15.79
CA PRO A 287 6.78 -3.47 -15.92
C PRO A 287 7.38 -4.88 -15.89
N SER A 288 6.78 -5.80 -15.13
CA SER A 288 7.19 -7.21 -15.06
C SER A 288 7.01 -7.93 -16.40
N VAL A 289 5.93 -7.63 -17.12
CA VAL A 289 5.56 -8.17 -18.42
C VAL A 289 6.51 -7.64 -19.48
N TRP A 290 6.71 -6.32 -19.53
CA TRP A 290 7.65 -5.69 -20.46
C TRP A 290 9.07 -6.20 -20.29
N ARG A 291 9.56 -6.32 -19.04
CA ARG A 291 10.87 -6.90 -18.76
C ARG A 291 10.99 -8.30 -19.37
N ALA A 292 10.04 -9.18 -19.08
CA ALA A 292 10.11 -10.57 -19.55
C ALA A 292 9.98 -10.67 -21.08
N ALA A 293 9.04 -9.94 -21.68
CA ALA A 293 8.85 -9.88 -23.14
C ALA A 293 10.12 -9.39 -23.86
N ILE A 294 10.68 -8.26 -23.44
CA ILE A 294 11.88 -7.68 -24.06
C ILE A 294 13.09 -8.58 -23.85
N MET A 295 13.24 -9.21 -22.68
CA MET A 295 14.33 -10.18 -22.45
C MET A 295 14.26 -11.36 -23.42
N VAL A 296 13.07 -11.92 -23.68
CA VAL A 296 12.90 -13.01 -24.65
C VAL A 296 13.19 -12.55 -26.07
N VAL A 297 12.64 -11.39 -26.47
CA VAL A 297 12.90 -10.80 -27.80
C VAL A 297 14.39 -10.58 -28.02
N LEU A 298 15.07 -9.94 -27.04
CA LEU A 298 16.50 -9.67 -27.12
C LEU A 298 17.30 -10.97 -27.16
N PHE A 299 16.94 -11.99 -26.38
CA PHE A 299 17.59 -13.29 -26.42
C PHE A 299 17.49 -13.96 -27.81
N ILE A 300 16.31 -13.91 -28.44
CA ILE A 300 16.11 -14.47 -29.79
C ILE A 300 16.97 -13.71 -30.82
N LEU A 301 16.94 -12.37 -30.77
CA LEU A 301 17.70 -11.52 -31.70
C LEU A 301 19.20 -11.76 -31.56
N LEU A 302 19.73 -11.75 -30.33
CA LEU A 302 21.15 -11.98 -30.07
C LEU A 302 21.62 -13.35 -30.57
N ASN A 303 20.82 -14.40 -30.38
CA ASN A 303 21.11 -15.73 -30.90
C ASN A 303 21.12 -15.76 -32.44
N LYS A 304 20.17 -15.08 -33.10
CA LYS A 304 20.14 -14.98 -34.57
C LYS A 304 21.36 -14.25 -35.13
N PHE A 305 21.80 -13.17 -34.49
CA PHE A 305 23.00 -12.42 -34.87
C PHE A 305 24.31 -13.03 -34.36
N LYS A 306 24.25 -14.19 -33.68
CA LYS A 306 25.41 -14.90 -33.10
C LYS A 306 26.22 -14.03 -32.12
N LEU A 307 25.58 -13.06 -31.48
CA LEU A 307 26.17 -12.19 -30.48
C LEU A 307 26.12 -12.88 -29.11
N ARG A 308 27.27 -12.95 -28.42
CA ARG A 308 27.38 -13.63 -27.12
C ARG A 308 27.27 -12.63 -25.97
N PHE A 309 26.10 -12.58 -25.34
CA PHE A 309 25.87 -11.85 -24.11
C PHE A 309 25.55 -12.80 -22.97
N SER A 310 25.90 -12.40 -21.74
CA SER A 310 25.46 -13.13 -20.55
C SER A 310 24.00 -12.79 -20.23
N TYR A 311 23.29 -13.68 -19.51
CA TYR A 311 21.95 -13.38 -19.00
C TYR A 311 21.92 -12.12 -18.12
N THR A 312 22.99 -11.88 -17.37
CA THR A 312 23.16 -10.66 -16.56
C THR A 312 23.32 -9.40 -17.41
N ASP A 313 23.99 -9.49 -18.57
CA ASP A 313 24.05 -8.35 -19.49
C ASP A 313 22.69 -8.06 -20.13
N ILE A 314 21.94 -9.11 -20.51
CA ILE A 314 20.58 -8.98 -21.05
C ILE A 314 19.68 -8.28 -20.02
N LEU A 315 19.66 -8.74 -18.77
CA LEU A 315 18.88 -8.12 -17.70
C LEU A 315 19.27 -6.64 -17.50
N SER A 316 20.57 -6.34 -17.52
CA SER A 316 21.09 -4.98 -17.33
C SER A 316 20.70 -4.05 -18.48
N ILE A 317 20.73 -4.53 -19.72
CA ILE A 317 20.31 -3.75 -20.90
C ILE A 317 18.82 -3.46 -20.83
N VAL A 318 18.00 -4.44 -20.47
CA VAL A 318 16.54 -4.25 -20.34
C VAL A 318 16.21 -3.29 -19.21
N PHE A 319 16.92 -3.38 -18.07
CA PHE A 319 16.80 -2.43 -16.96
C PHE A 319 17.03 -0.99 -17.43
N ILE A 320 18.16 -0.74 -18.11
CA ILE A 320 18.52 0.57 -18.65
C ILE A 320 17.49 1.05 -19.68
N LEU A 321 17.09 0.19 -20.61
CA LEU A 321 16.15 0.52 -21.68
C LEU A 321 14.79 0.97 -21.12
N LEU A 322 14.25 0.24 -20.14
CA LEU A 322 12.93 0.56 -19.58
C LEU A 322 12.93 1.92 -18.87
N ILE A 323 14.00 2.27 -18.14
CA ILE A 323 14.12 3.57 -17.46
C ILE A 323 14.27 4.72 -18.48
N ILE A 324 14.94 4.47 -19.61
CA ILE A 324 15.05 5.46 -20.69
C ILE A 324 13.68 5.74 -21.31
N VAL A 325 12.86 4.69 -21.51
CA VAL A 325 11.52 4.81 -22.13
C VAL A 325 10.55 5.49 -21.17
N ASP A 326 10.55 5.10 -19.91
CA ASP A 326 9.72 5.69 -18.86
C ASP A 326 10.58 6.04 -17.64
N LYS A 327 10.77 7.34 -17.43
CA LYS A 327 11.59 7.88 -16.33
C LYS A 327 10.98 7.63 -14.94
N TYR A 328 9.67 7.36 -14.85
CA TYR A 328 8.94 7.12 -13.61
C TYR A 328 8.89 5.64 -13.22
N ILE A 329 9.19 4.72 -14.15
CA ILE A 329 9.07 3.26 -13.94
C ILE A 329 9.86 2.74 -12.73
N ILE A 330 10.91 3.46 -12.32
CA ILE A 330 11.75 3.10 -11.17
C ILE A 330 10.98 3.15 -9.85
N TYR A 331 9.92 3.96 -9.76
CA TYR A 331 9.07 4.08 -8.58
C TYR A 331 8.03 2.96 -8.50
N HIS A 332 7.78 2.25 -9.60
CA HIS A 332 6.83 1.17 -9.64
C HIS A 332 7.33 -0.05 -8.84
N VAL A 333 6.58 -0.47 -7.83
CA VAL A 333 6.94 -1.60 -6.95
C VAL A 333 7.18 -2.88 -7.76
N GLY A 334 6.30 -3.16 -8.74
CA GLY A 334 6.45 -4.30 -9.65
C GLY A 334 7.76 -4.28 -10.45
N PHE A 335 8.27 -3.12 -10.85
CA PHE A 335 9.57 -3.00 -11.52
C PHE A 335 10.71 -3.35 -10.55
N GLN A 336 10.73 -2.73 -9.37
CA GLN A 336 11.76 -2.94 -8.35
C GLN A 336 11.86 -4.41 -7.95
N LEU A 337 10.73 -5.03 -7.59
CA LEU A 337 10.68 -6.44 -7.17
C LEU A 337 11.07 -7.37 -8.31
N SER A 338 10.56 -7.15 -9.53
CA SER A 338 10.79 -8.06 -10.65
C SER A 338 12.26 -8.12 -11.07
N PHE A 339 12.94 -6.98 -11.14
CA PHE A 339 14.37 -6.92 -11.47
C PHE A 339 15.24 -7.49 -10.35
N LEU A 340 14.93 -7.17 -9.09
CA LEU A 340 15.70 -7.61 -7.94
C LEU A 340 15.64 -9.14 -7.77
N VAL A 341 14.43 -9.71 -7.83
CA VAL A 341 14.21 -11.17 -7.77
C VAL A 341 14.89 -11.88 -8.93
N THR A 342 14.72 -11.38 -10.17
CA THR A 342 15.37 -11.98 -11.34
C THR A 342 16.90 -11.95 -11.21
N PHE A 343 17.46 -10.84 -10.70
CA PHE A 343 18.90 -10.72 -10.46
C PHE A 343 19.38 -11.71 -9.40
N ALA A 344 18.68 -11.82 -8.27
CA ALA A 344 19.03 -12.75 -7.19
C ALA A 344 19.00 -14.22 -7.64
N ILE A 345 17.97 -14.63 -8.40
CA ILE A 345 17.87 -15.99 -8.96
C ILE A 345 19.04 -16.27 -9.92
N LEU A 346 19.44 -15.30 -10.74
CA LEU A 346 20.60 -15.46 -11.63
C LEU A 346 21.91 -15.60 -10.86
N LEU A 347 22.04 -14.97 -9.69
CA LEU A 347 23.21 -15.10 -8.82
C LEU A 347 23.26 -16.43 -8.07
N SER A 348 22.10 -17.03 -7.77
CA SER A 348 22.00 -18.33 -7.08
C SER A 348 21.97 -19.53 -8.04
N LYS A 349 22.36 -19.32 -9.30
CA LYS A 349 22.15 -20.29 -10.37
C LYS A 349 22.85 -21.62 -10.10
N GLN A 350 24.11 -21.61 -9.64
CA GLN A 350 24.84 -22.85 -9.43
C GLN A 350 24.21 -23.66 -8.31
N TRP A 351 23.94 -23.04 -7.16
CA TRP A 351 23.29 -23.65 -6.00
C TRP A 351 21.93 -24.27 -6.34
N VAL A 352 21.11 -23.58 -7.13
CA VAL A 352 19.82 -24.11 -7.60
C VAL A 352 20.00 -25.26 -8.58
N SER A 353 20.96 -25.16 -9.52
CA SER A 353 21.16 -26.17 -10.56
C SER A 353 21.78 -27.48 -10.07
N GLU A 354 22.50 -27.46 -8.93
CA GLU A 354 23.08 -28.65 -8.31
C GLU A 354 22.01 -29.55 -7.66
N SER A 355 20.85 -28.99 -7.33
CA SER A 355 19.70 -29.72 -6.79
C SER A 355 19.08 -30.63 -7.85
N LYS A 356 19.05 -31.95 -7.58
CA LYS A 356 18.44 -32.95 -8.49
C LYS A 356 16.92 -33.03 -8.40
N SER A 357 16.32 -32.56 -7.30
CA SER A 357 14.87 -32.61 -7.09
C SER A 357 14.22 -31.27 -7.44
N VAL A 358 13.14 -31.32 -8.22
CA VAL A 358 12.31 -30.14 -8.54
C VAL A 358 11.79 -29.48 -7.27
N PHE A 359 11.43 -30.28 -6.25
CA PHE A 359 10.97 -29.78 -4.96
C PHE A 359 11.99 -28.82 -4.32
N TRP A 360 13.27 -29.22 -4.27
CA TRP A 360 14.32 -28.39 -3.69
C TRP A 360 14.58 -27.15 -4.54
N GLN A 361 14.53 -27.25 -5.87
CA GLN A 361 14.67 -26.10 -6.75
C GLN A 361 13.59 -25.04 -6.50
N VAL A 362 12.31 -25.44 -6.37
CA VAL A 362 11.20 -24.53 -6.07
C VAL A 362 11.40 -23.87 -4.69
N LEU A 363 11.81 -24.65 -3.68
CA LEU A 363 12.09 -24.11 -2.35
C LEU A 363 13.23 -23.08 -2.37
N GLN A 364 14.34 -23.41 -3.05
CA GLN A 364 15.52 -22.55 -3.16
C GLN A 364 15.21 -21.25 -3.91
N ILE A 365 14.46 -21.33 -5.00
CA ILE A 365 14.00 -20.14 -5.75
C ILE A 365 13.09 -19.29 -4.88
N SER A 366 12.12 -19.90 -4.18
CA SER A 366 11.20 -19.19 -3.28
C SER A 366 11.96 -18.49 -2.15
N PHE A 367 12.92 -19.17 -1.54
CA PHE A 367 13.76 -18.62 -0.49
C PHE A 367 14.59 -17.42 -0.97
N VAL A 368 15.31 -17.54 -2.09
CA VAL A 368 16.12 -16.44 -2.64
C VAL A 368 15.26 -15.26 -3.05
N SER A 369 14.11 -15.52 -3.68
CA SER A 369 13.17 -14.49 -4.11
C SER A 369 12.62 -13.71 -2.92
N GLN A 370 12.28 -14.41 -1.84
CA GLN A 370 11.73 -13.80 -0.64
C GLN A 370 12.79 -13.03 0.16
N MET A 371 13.98 -13.59 0.32
CA MET A 371 15.05 -12.94 1.10
C MET A 371 15.56 -11.66 0.45
N VAL A 372 15.63 -11.59 -0.89
CA VAL A 372 16.15 -10.37 -1.53
C VAL A 372 15.17 -9.19 -1.40
N ILE A 373 13.87 -9.44 -1.30
CA ILE A 373 12.84 -8.39 -1.28
C ILE A 373 12.49 -7.87 0.11
N ILE A 374 12.92 -8.52 1.21
CA ILE A 374 12.55 -8.14 2.58
C ILE A 374 12.64 -6.63 2.87
N PRO A 375 13.75 -5.92 2.57
CA PRO A 375 13.84 -4.49 2.87
C PRO A 375 12.80 -3.66 2.11
N ILE A 376 12.52 -4.02 0.86
CA ILE A 376 11.52 -3.34 0.02
C ILE A 376 10.12 -3.69 0.52
N GLN A 377 9.88 -4.95 0.88
CA GLN A 377 8.61 -5.41 1.39
C GLN A 377 8.22 -4.71 2.70
N PHE A 378 9.15 -4.50 3.62
CA PHE A 378 8.88 -3.72 4.83
C PHE A 378 8.69 -2.22 4.54
N ALA A 379 9.39 -1.66 3.56
CA ALA A 379 9.22 -0.27 3.17
C ALA A 379 7.81 0.03 2.61
N TYR A 380 7.26 -0.86 1.77
CA TYR A 380 5.93 -0.63 1.16
C TYR A 380 4.77 -1.22 1.97
N PHE A 381 4.95 -2.38 2.60
CA PHE A 381 3.86 -3.14 3.18
C PHE A 381 3.99 -3.38 4.69
N SER A 382 5.17 -3.14 5.28
CA SER A 382 5.46 -3.37 6.71
C SER A 382 5.16 -4.80 7.21
N ILE A 383 4.96 -5.75 6.30
CA ILE A 383 4.55 -7.13 6.59
C ILE A 383 5.39 -8.12 5.79
N PHE A 384 5.85 -9.18 6.46
CA PHE A 384 6.50 -10.32 5.85
C PHE A 384 5.94 -11.61 6.45
N GLN A 385 5.40 -12.52 5.63
CA GLN A 385 4.92 -13.83 6.08
C GLN A 385 5.97 -14.91 5.77
N PRO A 386 6.79 -15.39 6.73
CA PRO A 386 7.87 -16.34 6.44
C PRO A 386 7.38 -17.68 5.90
N LEU A 387 6.16 -18.08 6.29
CA LEU A 387 5.56 -19.33 5.83
C LEU A 387 5.15 -19.29 4.35
N SER A 388 5.18 -18.13 3.69
CA SER A 388 4.96 -18.02 2.23
C SER A 388 5.92 -18.90 1.43
N ILE A 389 7.15 -19.08 1.91
CA ILE A 389 8.17 -19.92 1.27
C ILE A 389 7.69 -21.39 1.21
N ILE A 390 6.99 -21.86 2.25
CA ILE A 390 6.45 -23.23 2.31
C ILE A 390 5.17 -23.32 1.47
N LEU A 391 4.27 -22.33 1.60
CA LEU A 391 3.03 -22.30 0.81
C LEU A 391 3.31 -22.28 -0.71
N ASN A 392 4.37 -21.59 -1.12
CA ASN A 392 4.85 -21.54 -2.50
C ASN A 392 5.19 -22.91 -3.09
N LEU A 393 5.51 -23.92 -2.27
CA LEU A 393 5.74 -25.30 -2.75
C LEU A 393 4.49 -25.93 -3.37
N ILE A 394 3.31 -25.47 -2.96
CA ILE A 394 2.02 -25.96 -3.46
C ILE A 394 1.46 -24.98 -4.49
N VAL A 395 1.42 -23.70 -4.13
CA VAL A 395 0.77 -22.65 -4.93
C VAL A 395 1.50 -22.44 -6.26
N ILE A 396 2.83 -22.26 -6.27
CA ILE A 396 3.56 -21.97 -7.51
C ILE A 396 3.42 -23.10 -8.53
N PRO A 397 3.63 -24.38 -8.19
CA PRO A 397 3.42 -25.47 -9.15
C PRO A 397 1.97 -25.57 -9.63
N TYR A 398 0.98 -25.40 -8.74
CA TYR A 398 -0.43 -25.43 -9.13
C TYR A 398 -0.75 -24.35 -10.17
N PHE A 399 -0.35 -23.10 -9.92
CA PHE A 399 -0.61 -22.01 -10.86
C PHE A 399 0.19 -22.18 -12.16
N THR A 400 1.46 -22.56 -12.08
CA THR A 400 2.34 -22.69 -13.25
C THR A 400 1.96 -23.85 -14.16
N VAL A 401 1.53 -24.99 -13.60
CA VAL A 401 1.23 -26.21 -14.37
C VAL A 401 -0.23 -26.28 -14.78
N PHE A 402 -1.16 -25.79 -13.95
CA PHE A 402 -2.60 -25.92 -14.17
C PHE A 402 -3.25 -24.59 -14.53
N VAL A 403 -3.27 -23.61 -13.61
CA VAL A 403 -4.10 -22.39 -13.76
C VAL A 403 -3.67 -21.57 -14.97
N ILE A 404 -2.41 -21.14 -15.02
CA ILE A 404 -1.92 -20.24 -16.07
C ILE A 404 -2.08 -20.86 -17.46
N PRO A 405 -1.62 -22.10 -17.74
CA PRO A 405 -1.85 -22.72 -19.04
C PRO A 405 -3.33 -22.86 -19.39
N LEU A 406 -4.18 -23.22 -18.42
CA LEU A 406 -5.61 -23.35 -18.64
C LEU A 406 -6.24 -21.99 -19.01
N MET A 407 -5.91 -20.90 -18.32
CA MET A 407 -6.45 -19.57 -18.64
C MET A 407 -6.12 -19.15 -20.08
N TYR A 408 -4.89 -19.38 -20.56
CA TYR A 408 -4.54 -19.12 -21.96
C TYR A 408 -5.28 -20.02 -22.96
N ILE A 409 -5.67 -21.24 -22.56
CA ILE A 409 -6.46 -22.16 -23.38
C ILE A 409 -7.95 -21.78 -23.37
N LEU A 410 -8.47 -21.24 -22.26
CA LEU A 410 -9.87 -20.83 -22.15
C LEU A 410 -10.22 -19.66 -23.08
N VAL A 411 -9.28 -18.74 -23.33
CA VAL A 411 -9.49 -17.61 -24.25
C VAL A 411 -9.94 -18.07 -25.66
N PRO A 412 -9.22 -18.93 -26.39
CA PRO A 412 -9.69 -19.42 -27.69
C PRO A 412 -10.93 -20.33 -27.58
N ILE A 413 -11.11 -21.05 -26.47
CA ILE A 413 -12.30 -21.90 -26.26
C ILE A 413 -13.57 -21.07 -26.05
N SER A 414 -13.46 -19.83 -25.57
CA SER A 414 -14.60 -18.91 -25.43
C SER A 414 -15.39 -18.68 -26.73
N PHE A 415 -14.76 -18.91 -27.89
CA PHE A 415 -15.35 -18.82 -29.23
C PHE A 415 -16.00 -20.13 -29.71
N LEU A 416 -15.91 -21.21 -28.94
CA LEU A 416 -16.55 -22.49 -29.22
C LEU A 416 -17.97 -22.56 -28.59
N PRO A 417 -18.78 -23.59 -28.94
CA PRO A 417 -20.14 -23.73 -28.42
C PRO A 417 -20.20 -23.83 -26.88
N ASP A 418 -21.28 -23.29 -26.31
CA ASP A 418 -21.49 -23.12 -24.85
C ASP A 418 -21.28 -24.40 -24.04
N PHE A 419 -21.63 -25.56 -24.59
CA PHE A 419 -21.44 -26.84 -23.90
C PHE A 419 -19.98 -27.11 -23.53
N LEU A 420 -19.01 -26.77 -24.40
CA LEU A 420 -17.59 -26.95 -24.11
C LEU A 420 -17.10 -25.94 -23.07
N VAL A 421 -17.56 -24.69 -23.19
CA VAL A 421 -17.24 -23.60 -22.26
C VAL A 421 -17.72 -23.96 -20.86
N ASN A 422 -18.99 -24.34 -20.70
CA ASN A 422 -19.60 -24.66 -19.42
C ASN A 422 -18.94 -25.85 -18.71
N ILE A 423 -18.52 -26.88 -19.45
CA ILE A 423 -17.80 -28.03 -18.86
C ILE A 423 -16.47 -27.60 -18.27
N LEU A 424 -15.69 -26.82 -19.02
CA LEU A 424 -14.36 -26.40 -18.55
C LEU A 424 -14.45 -25.36 -17.44
N ASP A 425 -15.40 -24.44 -17.54
CA ASP A 425 -15.73 -23.47 -16.49
C ASP A 425 -16.06 -24.18 -15.17
N THR A 426 -17.04 -25.10 -15.20
CA THR A 426 -17.44 -25.87 -14.02
C THR A 426 -16.28 -26.67 -13.44
N CYS A 427 -15.50 -27.35 -14.29
CA CYS A 427 -14.33 -28.11 -13.85
C CYS A 427 -13.27 -27.21 -13.19
N PHE A 428 -12.98 -26.05 -13.79
CA PHE A 428 -12.04 -25.09 -13.22
C PHE A 428 -12.54 -24.58 -11.88
N MET A 429 -13.79 -24.11 -11.79
CA MET A 429 -14.38 -23.61 -10.55
C MET A 429 -14.24 -24.60 -9.41
N HIS A 430 -14.63 -25.87 -9.60
CA HIS A 430 -14.59 -26.87 -8.52
C HIS A 430 -13.16 -27.16 -8.05
N ILE A 431 -12.20 -27.30 -8.99
CA ILE A 431 -10.80 -27.55 -8.64
C ILE A 431 -10.20 -26.33 -7.97
N HIS A 432 -10.48 -25.14 -8.50
CA HIS A 432 -9.88 -23.90 -8.04
C HIS A 432 -10.42 -23.47 -6.68
N GLN A 433 -11.74 -23.54 -6.46
CA GLN A 433 -12.35 -23.26 -5.15
C GLN A 433 -11.80 -24.17 -4.06
N PHE A 434 -11.54 -25.45 -4.35
CA PHE A 434 -10.89 -26.34 -3.39
C PHE A 434 -9.49 -25.84 -2.98
N VAL A 435 -8.70 -25.35 -3.92
CA VAL A 435 -7.36 -24.81 -3.64
C VAL A 435 -7.44 -23.47 -2.91
N ILE A 436 -8.35 -22.58 -3.30
CA ILE A 436 -8.57 -21.30 -2.61
C ILE A 436 -9.07 -21.54 -1.17
N ALA A 437 -9.97 -22.50 -0.96
CA ALA A 437 -10.40 -22.92 0.38
C ALA A 437 -9.23 -23.48 1.21
N PHE A 438 -8.31 -24.24 0.59
CA PHE A 438 -7.09 -24.70 1.27
C PHE A 438 -6.17 -23.54 1.67
N ILE A 439 -5.99 -22.54 0.80
CA ILE A 439 -5.19 -21.34 1.11
C ILE A 439 -5.86 -20.55 2.24
N THR A 440 -7.18 -20.36 2.18
CA THR A 440 -7.97 -19.66 3.21
C THR A 440 -7.90 -20.38 4.56
N PHE A 441 -8.02 -21.71 4.56
CA PHE A 441 -7.80 -22.52 5.76
C PHE A 441 -6.37 -22.35 6.30
N THR A 442 -5.37 -22.39 5.42
CA THR A 442 -3.96 -22.19 5.79
C THR A 442 -3.75 -20.81 6.41
N ASP A 443 -4.38 -19.77 5.87
CA ASP A 443 -4.37 -18.43 6.44
C ASP A 443 -4.93 -18.43 7.87
N SER A 444 -6.14 -18.97 8.06
CA SER A 444 -6.79 -18.97 9.37
C SER A 444 -5.98 -19.64 10.50
N VAL A 445 -5.14 -20.63 10.16
CA VAL A 445 -4.37 -21.42 11.15
C VAL A 445 -2.91 -21.00 11.24
N LEU A 446 -2.29 -20.60 10.12
CA LEU A 446 -0.85 -20.37 10.00
C LEU A 446 -0.48 -18.92 9.66
N TYR A 447 -1.40 -17.97 9.80
CA TYR A 447 -1.10 -16.55 9.62
C TYR A 447 -0.35 -15.94 10.82
N TYR A 448 0.98 -15.96 10.74
CA TYR A 448 1.92 -15.41 11.73
C TYR A 448 2.92 -14.43 11.08
N PRO A 449 2.45 -13.31 10.53
CA PRO A 449 3.28 -12.37 9.79
C PRO A 449 4.28 -11.60 10.66
N PHE A 450 5.54 -11.53 10.28
CA PHE A 450 6.47 -10.58 10.87
C PHE A 450 6.08 -9.16 10.47
N LEU A 451 5.73 -8.34 11.47
CA LEU A 451 5.40 -6.92 11.29
C LEU A 451 6.56 -6.08 11.81
N THR A 452 7.00 -5.10 11.04
CA THR A 452 8.05 -4.15 11.45
C THR A 452 8.03 -2.91 10.57
N SER A 453 8.60 -1.82 11.09
CA SER A 453 8.82 -0.60 10.34
C SER A 453 9.78 -0.81 9.16
N GLU A 454 9.80 0.18 8.28
CA GLU A 454 10.86 0.33 7.29
C GLU A 454 12.26 0.27 7.93
N PHE A 455 13.22 -0.25 7.16
CA PHE A 455 14.59 -0.36 7.62
C PHE A 455 15.28 1.01 7.49
N PRO A 456 16.01 1.46 8.53
CA PRO A 456 16.89 2.61 8.36
C PRO A 456 17.84 2.39 7.19
N PHE A 457 18.16 3.44 6.43
CA PHE A 457 18.99 3.35 5.22
C PHE A 457 20.31 2.57 5.44
N ILE A 458 20.98 2.79 6.58
CA ILE A 458 22.21 2.06 6.94
C ILE A 458 21.94 0.55 7.12
N ALA A 459 20.81 0.19 7.75
CA ALA A 459 20.44 -1.20 7.91
C ALA A 459 20.15 -1.88 6.57
N ILE A 460 19.58 -1.17 5.59
CA ILE A 460 19.40 -1.67 4.21
C ILE A 460 20.75 -2.01 3.59
N ILE A 461 21.75 -1.14 3.73
CA ILE A 461 23.11 -1.38 3.21
C ILE A 461 23.73 -2.62 3.87
N ILE A 462 23.65 -2.71 5.20
CA ILE A 462 24.18 -3.85 5.96
C ILE A 462 23.45 -5.13 5.55
N TYR A 463 22.12 -5.08 5.40
CA TYR A 463 21.30 -6.21 4.99
C TYR A 463 21.74 -6.75 3.62
N PHE A 464 21.82 -5.90 2.60
CA PHE A 464 22.24 -6.35 1.27
C PHE A 464 23.70 -6.81 1.25
N GLY A 465 24.59 -6.17 2.03
CA GLY A 465 25.98 -6.62 2.19
C GLY A 465 26.06 -8.04 2.77
N LEU A 466 25.33 -8.31 3.86
CA LEU A 466 25.25 -9.62 4.49
C LEU A 466 24.55 -10.64 3.58
N PHE A 467 23.47 -10.26 2.90
CA PHE A 467 22.75 -11.13 1.97
C PHE A 467 23.65 -11.56 0.80
N PHE A 468 24.34 -10.64 0.14
CA PHE A 468 25.23 -10.99 -0.97
C PHE A 468 26.43 -11.82 -0.50
N TRP A 469 26.95 -11.59 0.71
CA TRP A 469 28.02 -12.40 1.28
C TRP A 469 27.53 -13.81 1.63
N PHE A 470 26.36 -13.91 2.27
CA PHE A 470 25.67 -15.17 2.51
C PHE A 470 25.48 -15.97 1.21
N MET A 471 24.94 -15.34 0.17
CA MET A 471 24.75 -15.97 -1.14
C MET A 471 26.07 -16.36 -1.81
N HIS A 472 27.12 -15.54 -1.66
CA HIS A 472 28.45 -15.86 -2.17
C HIS A 472 29.03 -17.13 -1.56
N ASP A 473 28.93 -17.25 -0.23
CA ASP A 473 29.43 -18.42 0.49
C ASP A 473 28.58 -19.66 0.20
N LEU A 474 27.26 -19.50 0.06
CA LEU A 474 26.33 -20.57 -0.31
C LEU A 474 26.62 -21.12 -1.71
N GLU A 475 26.79 -20.25 -2.70
CA GLU A 475 27.15 -20.61 -4.09
C GLU A 475 28.52 -21.31 -4.18
N ARG A 476 29.42 -21.05 -3.21
CA ARG A 476 30.73 -21.73 -3.08
C ARG A 476 30.70 -22.97 -2.17
N ALA A 477 29.54 -23.36 -1.66
CA ALA A 477 29.35 -24.44 -0.70
C ALA A 477 30.17 -24.29 0.61
N ILE A 478 30.47 -23.06 1.04
CA ILE A 478 31.16 -22.75 2.31
C ILE A 478 30.11 -22.60 3.43
N LEU A 479 29.45 -23.72 3.77
CA LEU A 479 28.20 -23.73 4.55
C LEU A 479 28.31 -23.10 5.94
N VAL A 480 29.45 -23.23 6.63
CA VAL A 480 29.62 -22.63 7.98
C VAL A 480 29.60 -21.11 7.93
N ARG A 481 30.30 -20.51 6.95
CA ARG A 481 30.31 -19.04 6.79
C ARG A 481 28.96 -18.54 6.30
N ALA A 482 28.33 -19.27 5.38
CA ALA A 482 26.97 -18.99 4.95
C ALA A 482 26.02 -19.00 6.16
N PHE A 483 26.08 -20.03 7.02
CA PHE A 483 25.27 -20.09 8.23
C PHE A 483 25.51 -18.90 9.16
N CYS A 484 26.77 -18.53 9.43
CA CYS A 484 27.09 -17.36 10.25
C CYS A 484 26.53 -16.05 9.66
N ASN A 485 26.70 -15.84 8.35
CA ASN A 485 26.18 -14.65 7.67
C ASN A 485 24.64 -14.63 7.66
N GLY A 486 24.00 -15.78 7.46
CA GLY A 486 22.55 -15.92 7.56
C GLY A 486 22.03 -15.66 8.97
N LEU A 487 22.76 -16.11 10.00
CA LEU A 487 22.43 -15.80 11.40
C LEU A 487 22.57 -14.29 11.69
N LEU A 488 23.64 -13.65 11.20
CA LEU A 488 23.79 -12.19 11.33
C LEU A 488 22.66 -11.43 10.61
N LEU A 489 22.25 -11.90 9.43
CA LEU A 489 21.11 -11.35 8.70
C LEU A 489 19.82 -11.47 9.53
N ALA A 490 19.54 -12.64 10.08
CA ALA A 490 18.37 -12.87 10.93
C ALA A 490 18.42 -12.00 12.21
N LEU A 491 19.57 -11.90 12.87
CA LEU A 491 19.77 -11.05 14.04
C LEU A 491 19.57 -9.57 13.72
N LEU A 492 19.99 -9.10 12.54
CA LEU A 492 19.73 -7.73 12.10
C LEU A 492 18.22 -7.47 11.98
N VAL A 493 17.49 -8.35 11.28
CA VAL A 493 16.04 -8.21 11.11
C VAL A 493 15.31 -8.26 12.45
N MET A 494 15.66 -9.23 13.32
CA MET A 494 15.09 -9.35 14.66
C MET A 494 15.42 -8.15 15.53
N GLY A 495 16.64 -7.61 15.45
CA GLY A 495 17.05 -6.42 16.20
C GLY A 495 16.26 -5.17 15.82
N ILE A 496 15.93 -5.00 14.53
CA ILE A 496 15.07 -3.92 14.05
C ILE A 496 13.64 -4.11 14.58
N ALA A 497 13.08 -5.31 14.42
CA ALA A 497 11.73 -5.61 14.90
C ALA A 497 11.59 -5.48 16.43
N ALA A 498 12.66 -5.76 17.18
CA ALA A 498 12.67 -5.65 18.64
C ALA A 498 12.90 -4.21 19.15
N ARG A 499 13.22 -3.25 18.28
CA ARG A 499 13.53 -1.86 18.66
C ARG A 499 12.46 -1.21 19.58
N PRO A 500 11.14 -1.37 19.35
CA PRO A 500 10.13 -0.77 20.22
C PRO A 500 10.22 -1.25 21.68
N TYR A 501 10.60 -2.51 21.89
CA TYR A 501 10.71 -3.13 23.22
C TYR A 501 11.93 -2.65 24.03
N PHE A 502 12.89 -1.98 23.38
CA PHE A 502 14.04 -1.36 24.04
C PHE A 502 13.93 0.16 24.17
N SER A 503 12.85 0.76 23.64
CA SER A 503 12.67 2.20 23.63
C SER A 503 11.99 2.67 24.93
N PRO A 504 12.59 3.60 25.71
CA PRO A 504 11.94 4.17 26.89
C PRO A 504 10.84 5.18 26.56
N VAL A 505 10.55 5.41 25.27
CA VAL A 505 9.62 6.44 24.82
C VAL A 505 8.23 5.83 24.66
N GLY A 506 7.25 6.39 25.39
CA GLY A 506 5.83 6.16 25.17
C GLY A 506 5.28 7.10 24.09
N THR A 507 4.16 6.74 23.47
CA THR A 507 3.53 7.54 22.42
C THR A 507 2.02 7.47 22.50
N VAL A 508 1.35 8.62 22.59
CA VAL A 508 -0.10 8.75 22.38
C VAL A 508 -0.30 9.32 20.98
N THR A 509 -1.10 8.67 20.15
CA THR A 509 -1.41 9.11 18.78
C THR A 509 -2.90 9.34 18.65
N MET A 510 -3.30 10.58 18.37
CA MET A 510 -4.63 10.93 17.87
C MET A 510 -4.62 10.79 16.35
N PHE A 511 -5.39 9.86 15.80
CA PHE A 511 -5.46 9.67 14.35
C PHE A 511 -6.41 10.68 13.70
N ASP A 512 -6.07 11.08 12.47
CA ASP A 512 -6.98 11.80 11.58
C ASP A 512 -7.79 10.79 10.77
N ILE A 513 -8.94 10.36 11.29
CA ILE A 513 -9.84 9.41 10.62
C ILE A 513 -10.97 10.10 9.84
N GLY A 514 -11.04 11.44 9.90
CA GLY A 514 -12.21 12.21 9.53
C GLY A 514 -13.01 12.61 10.78
N GLN A 515 -14.33 12.47 10.73
CA GLN A 515 -15.17 12.63 11.91
C GLN A 515 -15.08 11.37 12.78
N GLY A 516 -14.75 11.52 14.06
CA GLY A 516 -14.68 10.43 15.03
C GLY A 516 -13.39 10.32 15.80
N ASP A 517 -13.40 9.48 16.83
CA ASP A 517 -12.27 9.24 17.72
C ASP A 517 -11.52 7.96 17.37
N ALA A 518 -10.19 8.07 17.36
CA ALA A 518 -9.29 6.93 17.43
C ALA A 518 -7.96 7.37 18.04
N PHE A 519 -7.66 6.85 19.23
CA PHE A 519 -6.41 7.11 19.94
C PHE A 519 -5.67 5.81 20.19
N LEU A 520 -4.36 5.81 19.94
CA LEU A 520 -3.49 4.69 20.29
C LEU A 520 -2.40 5.14 21.26
N ILE A 521 -2.30 4.43 22.37
CA ILE A 521 -1.31 4.62 23.42
C ILE A 521 -0.34 3.44 23.38
N GLU A 522 0.89 3.71 22.99
CA GLU A 522 2.02 2.79 23.06
C GLU A 522 2.82 3.11 24.34
N LEU A 523 2.76 2.27 25.37
CA LEU A 523 3.51 2.49 26.61
C LEU A 523 5.03 2.33 26.39
N PRO A 524 5.87 2.99 27.23
CA PRO A 524 7.31 2.79 27.20
C PRO A 524 7.70 1.30 27.19
N TYR A 525 8.73 0.97 26.40
CA TYR A 525 9.22 -0.40 26.18
C TYR A 525 8.19 -1.37 25.60
N ARG A 526 7.10 -0.87 24.99
CA ARG A 526 5.99 -1.71 24.47
C ARG A 526 5.44 -2.63 25.58
N LYS A 527 5.37 -2.13 26.82
CA LYS A 527 4.77 -2.88 27.94
C LYS A 527 3.26 -3.10 27.79
N GLY A 528 2.61 -2.21 27.04
CA GLY A 528 1.20 -2.29 26.70
C GLY A 528 0.86 -1.38 25.51
N VAL A 529 -0.16 -1.77 24.77
CA VAL A 529 -0.76 -1.05 23.65
C VAL A 529 -2.25 -0.96 23.91
N VAL A 530 -2.71 0.26 24.16
CA VAL A 530 -4.11 0.59 24.46
C VAL A 530 -4.69 1.39 23.32
N MET A 531 -5.85 1.00 22.84
CA MET A 531 -6.63 1.78 21.89
C MET A 531 -7.86 2.35 22.60
N ILE A 532 -8.11 3.64 22.45
CA ILE A 532 -9.34 4.32 22.92
C ILE A 532 -10.10 4.73 21.67
N ASP A 533 -11.27 4.14 21.50
CA ASP A 533 -12.14 4.24 20.34
C ASP A 533 -11.48 3.80 19.02
N ALA A 534 -12.33 3.39 18.09
CA ALA A 534 -12.02 2.95 16.75
C ALA A 534 -13.13 3.43 15.82
N GLY A 535 -13.28 4.74 15.63
CA GLY A 535 -14.30 5.31 14.76
C GLY A 535 -14.20 4.87 13.31
N SER A 536 -15.29 5.01 12.56
CA SER A 536 -15.30 4.78 11.10
C SER A 536 -16.11 5.83 10.34
N ARG A 537 -15.90 5.85 9.02
CA ARG A 537 -16.78 6.54 8.06
C ARG A 537 -17.93 5.62 7.70
N PHE A 538 -19.11 6.17 7.48
CA PHE A 538 -20.27 5.40 7.04
C PHE A 538 -20.52 5.52 5.53
N SER A 539 -21.13 4.50 4.94
CA SER A 539 -21.65 4.55 3.57
C SER A 539 -22.94 5.36 3.55
N PHE A 540 -23.10 6.28 2.60
CA PHE A 540 -24.34 7.05 2.46
C PHE A 540 -25.51 6.22 1.92
N GLU A 541 -25.26 5.06 1.31
CA GLU A 541 -26.31 4.20 0.75
C GLU A 541 -27.03 3.40 1.84
N ASP A 542 -26.27 2.79 2.76
CA ASP A 542 -26.79 1.87 3.76
C ASP A 542 -26.62 2.37 5.21
N MET A 543 -25.93 3.50 5.42
CA MET A 543 -25.57 4.06 6.74
C MET A 543 -24.72 3.14 7.62
N GLU A 544 -24.10 2.11 7.02
CA GLU A 544 -23.22 1.16 7.69
C GLU A 544 -21.75 1.63 7.76
N PRO A 545 -20.99 1.22 8.79
CA PRO A 545 -19.57 1.53 8.87
C PRO A 545 -18.78 0.88 7.73
N THR A 546 -17.83 1.64 7.19
CA THR A 546 -16.94 1.15 6.13
C THR A 546 -15.64 0.62 6.72
N ALA A 547 -15.00 -0.34 6.04
CA ALA A 547 -13.67 -0.83 6.44
C ALA A 547 -12.54 0.20 6.19
N SER A 548 -12.86 1.35 5.57
CA SER A 548 -11.87 2.29 5.03
C SER A 548 -10.91 2.84 6.09
N VAL A 549 -11.41 3.24 7.26
CA VAL A 549 -10.57 3.76 8.35
C VAL A 549 -9.63 2.69 8.87
N TYR A 550 -10.13 1.49 9.14
CA TYR A 550 -9.28 0.37 9.55
C TYR A 550 -8.24 0.02 8.47
N GLN A 551 -8.67 -0.27 7.24
CA GLN A 551 -7.79 -0.77 6.17
C GLN A 551 -6.74 0.24 5.69
N GLN A 552 -7.07 1.54 5.69
CA GLN A 552 -6.22 2.59 5.10
C GLN A 552 -5.46 3.44 6.13
N ILE A 553 -5.90 3.48 7.40
CA ILE A 553 -5.29 4.32 8.44
C ILE A 553 -4.75 3.44 9.58
N LEU A 554 -5.62 2.69 10.27
CA LEU A 554 -5.23 1.97 11.48
C LEU A 554 -4.31 0.78 11.17
N ARG A 555 -4.70 -0.10 10.24
CA ARG A 555 -3.93 -1.30 9.85
C ARG A 555 -2.53 -0.96 9.34
N PRO A 556 -2.33 0.00 8.40
CA PRO A 556 -0.98 0.39 7.98
C PRO A 556 -0.14 0.94 9.14
N TYR A 557 -0.74 1.72 10.05
CA TYR A 557 -0.04 2.20 11.23
C TYR A 557 0.39 1.04 12.13
N PHE A 558 -0.51 0.13 12.50
CA PHE A 558 -0.18 -1.04 13.32
C PHE A 558 0.95 -1.87 12.71
N TYR A 559 0.89 -2.15 11.41
CA TYR A 559 1.90 -2.93 10.71
C TYR A 559 3.26 -2.21 10.74
N SER A 560 3.29 -0.92 10.44
CA SER A 560 4.52 -0.12 10.48
C SER A 560 5.15 -0.02 11.87
N ARG A 561 4.34 -0.17 12.93
CA ARG A 561 4.80 -0.14 14.33
C ARG A 561 5.10 -1.53 14.89
N GLY A 562 4.87 -2.59 14.12
CA GLY A 562 5.04 -3.97 14.55
C GLY A 562 3.99 -4.43 15.57
N ILE A 563 2.83 -3.77 15.62
CA ILE A 563 1.75 -4.04 16.57
C ILE A 563 0.89 -5.16 16.00
N ARG A 564 0.81 -6.28 16.71
CA ARG A 564 0.09 -7.50 16.29
C ARG A 564 -1.13 -7.79 17.16
N GLN A 565 -1.14 -7.22 18.36
CA GLN A 565 -2.19 -7.37 19.36
C GLN A 565 -2.38 -6.05 20.09
N LEU A 566 -3.57 -5.86 20.63
CA LEU A 566 -3.88 -4.82 21.62
C LEU A 566 -4.09 -5.49 22.97
N ASP A 567 -3.47 -4.94 24.01
CA ASP A 567 -3.72 -5.38 25.38
C ASP A 567 -5.12 -4.91 25.81
N THR A 568 -5.52 -3.71 25.36
CA THR A 568 -6.84 -3.15 25.65
C THR A 568 -7.39 -2.36 24.47
N LEU A 569 -8.64 -2.65 24.10
CA LEU A 569 -9.48 -1.75 23.31
C LEU A 569 -10.56 -1.21 24.24
N LEU A 570 -10.62 0.10 24.39
CA LEU A 570 -11.65 0.77 25.18
C LEU A 570 -12.58 1.53 24.26
N LEU A 571 -13.88 1.28 24.37
CA LEU A 571 -14.91 2.00 23.63
C LEU A 571 -15.69 2.90 24.59
N THR A 572 -15.72 4.20 24.30
CA THR A 572 -16.35 5.19 25.17
C THR A 572 -17.87 5.05 25.15
N HIS A 573 -18.48 4.95 23.97
CA HIS A 573 -19.92 4.76 23.72
C HIS A 573 -20.14 4.14 22.33
N GLU A 574 -21.39 3.81 21.98
CA GLU A 574 -21.75 2.95 20.84
C GLU A 574 -21.84 3.62 19.46
N ASP A 575 -21.58 4.93 19.35
CA ASP A 575 -21.73 5.65 18.08
C ASP A 575 -20.68 5.22 17.02
N ILE A 576 -21.05 5.27 15.73
CA ILE A 576 -20.22 4.76 14.62
C ILE A 576 -18.86 5.46 14.53
N ASP A 577 -18.80 6.73 14.85
CA ASP A 577 -17.58 7.53 14.88
C ASP A 577 -16.71 7.23 16.12
N HIS A 578 -17.12 6.30 16.98
CA HIS A 578 -16.35 5.73 18.09
C HIS A 578 -16.13 4.22 17.97
N VAL A 579 -17.09 3.43 17.49
CA VAL A 579 -16.96 1.95 17.44
C VAL A 579 -16.85 1.35 16.04
N GLY A 580 -17.10 2.13 14.98
CA GLY A 580 -17.37 1.62 13.64
C GLY A 580 -16.25 0.79 13.00
N SER A 581 -15.00 0.96 13.42
CA SER A 581 -13.85 0.16 12.95
C SER A 581 -13.59 -1.10 13.78
N THR A 582 -14.34 -1.34 14.85
CA THR A 582 -14.05 -2.40 15.83
C THR A 582 -14.21 -3.80 15.24
N GLU A 583 -15.26 -4.06 14.46
CA GLU A 583 -15.46 -5.37 13.83
C GLU A 583 -14.29 -5.72 12.89
N PHE A 584 -13.90 -4.77 12.03
CA PHE A 584 -12.78 -4.96 11.10
C PHE A 584 -11.45 -5.19 11.83
N LEU A 585 -11.24 -4.50 12.95
CA LEU A 585 -10.08 -4.69 13.82
C LEU A 585 -10.06 -6.10 14.43
N LEU A 586 -11.18 -6.56 15.02
CA LEU A 586 -11.28 -7.87 15.67
C LEU A 586 -11.24 -9.07 14.70
N LYS A 587 -11.51 -8.84 13.40
CA LYS A 587 -11.34 -9.86 12.34
C LYS A 587 -9.86 -10.17 12.07
N GLU A 588 -8.95 -9.20 12.19
CA GLU A 588 -7.55 -9.39 11.83
C GLU A 588 -6.59 -9.40 13.04
N MET A 589 -6.88 -8.62 14.07
CA MET A 589 -6.03 -8.42 15.24
C MET A 589 -6.57 -9.12 16.49
N GLU A 590 -5.65 -9.57 17.33
CA GLU A 590 -6.01 -10.07 18.66
C GLU A 590 -6.14 -8.90 19.64
N VAL A 591 -7.23 -8.88 20.40
CA VAL A 591 -7.47 -7.95 21.51
C VAL A 591 -7.65 -8.78 22.77
N GLU A 592 -6.88 -8.48 23.81
CA GLU A 592 -6.97 -9.22 25.08
C GLU A 592 -8.21 -8.80 25.87
N GLN A 593 -8.38 -7.50 26.09
CA GLN A 593 -9.52 -6.94 26.82
C GLN A 593 -10.27 -5.89 26.00
N LEU A 594 -11.60 -5.99 25.98
CA LEU A 594 -12.51 -4.98 25.47
C LEU A 594 -13.19 -4.30 26.66
N ILE A 595 -12.89 -3.03 26.89
CA ILE A 595 -13.46 -2.26 27.99
C ILE A 595 -14.57 -1.36 27.46
N VAL A 596 -15.73 -1.43 28.10
CA VAL A 596 -16.91 -0.63 27.74
C VAL A 596 -17.60 -0.10 28.99
N SER A 597 -18.46 0.90 28.81
CA SER A 597 -19.27 1.43 29.91
C SER A 597 -20.18 0.33 30.48
N SER A 598 -20.48 0.40 31.78
CA SER A 598 -21.51 -0.45 32.41
C SER A 598 -22.89 -0.24 31.80
N TYR A 599 -23.08 0.87 31.09
CA TYR A 599 -24.31 1.24 30.40
C TYR A 599 -24.19 1.14 28.87
N PHE A 600 -23.11 0.54 28.36
CA PHE A 600 -22.91 0.30 26.93
C PHE A 600 -23.90 -0.74 26.39
N ASP A 601 -24.49 -0.49 25.22
CA ASP A 601 -25.34 -1.48 24.56
C ASP A 601 -24.51 -2.61 23.91
N LEU A 602 -24.40 -3.73 24.64
CA LEU A 602 -23.70 -4.92 24.16
C LEU A 602 -24.39 -5.60 22.95
N SER A 603 -25.60 -5.17 22.56
CA SER A 603 -26.28 -5.71 21.38
C SER A 603 -25.52 -5.41 20.09
N VAL A 604 -24.81 -4.26 20.02
CA VAL A 604 -23.94 -3.87 18.90
C VAL A 604 -22.86 -4.92 18.62
N MET A 605 -22.36 -5.60 19.66
CA MET A 605 -21.36 -6.65 19.50
C MET A 605 -21.91 -7.94 18.89
N GLN A 606 -23.23 -8.16 18.92
CA GLN A 606 -23.85 -9.36 18.33
C GLN A 606 -23.82 -9.33 16.80
N GLU A 607 -23.70 -8.13 16.23
CA GLU A 607 -23.57 -7.92 14.79
C GLU A 607 -22.15 -8.25 14.30
N TRP A 608 -21.17 -8.28 15.20
CA TRP A 608 -19.78 -8.59 14.85
C TRP A 608 -19.63 -10.07 14.53
N SER A 609 -19.45 -10.34 13.24
CA SER A 609 -19.31 -11.69 12.71
C SER A 609 -17.86 -12.02 12.40
N GLN A 610 -17.51 -13.31 12.42
CA GLN A 610 -16.21 -13.81 11.94
C GLN A 610 -14.97 -13.25 12.66
N ILE A 611 -15.09 -12.82 13.92
CA ILE A 611 -13.93 -12.33 14.66
C ILE A 611 -12.94 -13.46 14.98
N ARG A 612 -11.64 -13.13 14.96
CA ARG A 612 -10.56 -14.11 15.09
C ARG A 612 -10.52 -14.76 16.47
N LYS A 613 -10.69 -13.95 17.51
CA LYS A 613 -10.68 -14.33 18.92
C LYS A 613 -11.57 -13.37 19.70
N GLN A 614 -12.47 -13.93 20.51
CA GLN A 614 -13.33 -13.13 21.39
C GLN A 614 -12.49 -12.49 22.50
N PRO A 615 -12.50 -11.15 22.64
CA PRO A 615 -11.84 -10.47 23.75
C PRO A 615 -12.60 -10.71 25.06
N GLU A 616 -11.91 -10.54 26.19
CA GLU A 616 -12.57 -10.47 27.49
C GLU A 616 -13.29 -9.11 27.61
N VAL A 617 -14.62 -9.13 27.74
CA VAL A 617 -15.41 -7.89 27.88
C VAL A 617 -15.46 -7.49 29.34
N VAL A 618 -14.99 -6.28 29.66
CA VAL A 618 -14.99 -5.70 31.00
C VAL A 618 -15.84 -4.44 31.00
N GLN A 619 -16.87 -4.43 31.83
CA GLN A 619 -17.71 -3.25 32.03
C GLN A 619 -17.19 -2.42 33.19
N VAL A 620 -17.05 -1.11 32.97
CA VAL A 620 -16.53 -0.16 33.96
C VAL A 620 -17.51 0.98 34.21
N LYS A 621 -17.38 1.64 35.36
CA LYS A 621 -18.12 2.84 35.75
C LYS A 621 -17.26 3.73 36.63
N ARG A 622 -17.79 4.90 37.00
CA ARG A 622 -17.08 5.83 37.90
C ARG A 622 -16.52 5.13 39.14
N GLY A 623 -15.26 5.42 39.44
CA GLY A 623 -14.53 4.89 40.59
C GLY A 623 -13.72 3.62 40.29
N ASP A 624 -13.93 2.99 39.13
CA ASP A 624 -13.11 1.87 38.69
C ASP A 624 -11.72 2.34 38.25
N LEU A 625 -10.74 1.44 38.40
CA LEU A 625 -9.36 1.63 37.96
C LEU A 625 -9.02 0.54 36.95
N ILE A 626 -8.62 0.97 35.75
CA ILE A 626 -8.08 0.09 34.72
C ILE A 626 -6.55 0.19 34.78
N GLU A 627 -5.88 -0.95 34.85
CA GLU A 627 -4.42 -1.03 34.90
C GLU A 627 -3.90 -1.84 33.72
N VAL A 628 -3.05 -1.21 32.90
CA VAL A 628 -2.36 -1.86 31.78
C VAL A 628 -0.87 -1.82 32.05
N ALA A 629 -0.30 -2.98 32.39
CA ALA A 629 1.04 -3.11 32.97
C ALA A 629 1.20 -2.27 34.25
N ASP A 630 1.84 -1.11 34.15
CA ASP A 630 2.04 -0.16 35.27
C ASP A 630 1.28 1.17 35.05
N GLN A 631 0.56 1.31 33.95
CA GLN A 631 -0.19 2.52 33.61
C GLN A 631 -1.60 2.45 34.18
N GLN A 632 -1.97 3.48 34.93
CA GLN A 632 -3.27 3.58 35.60
C GLN A 632 -4.21 4.52 34.84
N PHE A 633 -5.43 4.06 34.63
CA PHE A 633 -6.51 4.79 33.99
C PHE A 633 -7.71 4.82 34.95
N TYR A 634 -8.00 6.00 35.49
CA TYR A 634 -9.08 6.21 36.45
C TYR A 634 -10.38 6.54 35.71
N VAL A 635 -11.44 5.78 35.96
CA VAL A 635 -12.75 6.04 35.36
C VAL A 635 -13.50 7.07 36.21
N LEU A 636 -13.74 8.25 35.65
CA LEU A 636 -14.41 9.37 36.32
C LEU A 636 -15.92 9.45 36.02
N GLY A 637 -16.39 8.73 35.00
CA GLY A 637 -17.80 8.68 34.60
C GLY A 637 -18.05 7.58 33.58
N PRO A 638 -19.31 7.15 33.38
CA PRO A 638 -20.52 7.59 34.06
C PRO A 638 -20.76 6.88 35.41
N GLU A 639 -21.54 7.47 36.32
CA GLU A 639 -21.99 6.81 37.56
C GLU A 639 -23.34 6.12 37.39
N ILE A 640 -24.27 6.78 36.70
CA ILE A 640 -25.65 6.33 36.47
C ILE A 640 -25.89 6.17 34.97
N ASP A 641 -26.97 5.47 34.61
CA ASP A 641 -27.42 5.39 33.23
C ASP A 641 -28.19 6.68 32.85
N HIS A 642 -27.69 7.41 31.86
CA HIS A 642 -28.31 8.63 31.32
C HIS A 642 -29.30 8.34 30.17
N ALA A 643 -29.52 7.07 29.83
CA ALA A 643 -30.36 6.63 28.71
C ALA A 643 -29.97 7.29 27.38
N SER A 644 -28.68 7.53 27.20
CA SER A 644 -28.08 8.12 26.01
C SER A 644 -26.65 7.64 25.85
N SER A 645 -26.28 7.28 24.63
CA SER A 645 -24.94 6.81 24.23
C SER A 645 -23.86 7.80 24.66
N ASN A 646 -23.99 9.06 24.22
CA ASN A 646 -23.00 10.11 24.45
C ASN A 646 -22.81 10.44 25.94
N GLU A 647 -23.91 10.66 26.68
CA GLU A 647 -23.85 10.95 28.11
C GLU A 647 -23.38 9.74 28.95
N ASN A 648 -23.48 8.50 28.42
CA ASN A 648 -22.91 7.30 29.01
C ASN A 648 -21.44 7.04 28.62
N SER A 649 -20.79 7.99 27.92
CA SER A 649 -19.38 7.93 27.56
C SER A 649 -18.48 7.67 28.76
N ILE A 650 -17.54 6.74 28.63
CA ILE A 650 -16.45 6.59 29.61
C ILE A 650 -15.62 7.88 29.63
N VAL A 651 -15.55 8.51 30.81
CA VAL A 651 -14.61 9.61 31.08
C VAL A 651 -13.41 9.06 31.83
N MET A 652 -12.20 9.32 31.33
CA MET A 652 -10.99 8.70 31.83
C MET A 652 -9.89 9.71 32.11
N PHE A 653 -9.29 9.58 33.29
CA PHE A 653 -8.12 10.35 33.71
C PHE A 653 -6.88 9.46 33.79
N THR A 654 -5.76 9.92 33.27
CA THR A 654 -4.48 9.20 33.32
C THR A 654 -3.30 10.16 33.25
N GLU A 655 -2.11 9.71 33.64
CA GLU A 655 -0.87 10.51 33.59
C GLU A 655 0.13 9.88 32.62
N PHE A 656 0.61 10.66 31.65
CA PHE A 656 1.68 10.25 30.75
C PHE A 656 2.92 11.11 30.93
N GLY A 657 3.93 10.56 31.63
CA GLY A 657 5.21 11.24 31.82
C GLY A 657 5.09 12.53 32.64
N GLY A 658 4.28 12.53 33.71
CA GLY A 658 4.02 13.72 34.52
C GLY A 658 3.04 14.72 33.92
N VAL A 659 2.32 14.35 32.85
CA VAL A 659 1.31 15.18 32.18
C VAL A 659 -0.06 14.54 32.39
N ASN A 660 -1.02 15.29 32.92
CA ASN A 660 -2.36 14.81 33.23
C ASN A 660 -3.29 14.90 32.00
N TRP A 661 -3.91 13.79 31.64
CA TRP A 661 -4.81 13.67 30.50
C TRP A 661 -6.24 13.39 30.94
N LEU A 662 -7.19 14.03 30.28
CA LEU A 662 -8.61 13.76 30.43
C LEU A 662 -9.21 13.41 29.05
N PHE A 663 -9.65 12.16 28.90
CA PHE A 663 -10.46 11.70 27.77
C PHE A 663 -11.92 11.77 28.16
N THR A 664 -12.71 12.53 27.41
CA THR A 664 -14.09 12.88 27.79
C THR A 664 -15.16 12.15 26.99
N GLY A 665 -14.79 11.37 25.96
CA GLY A 665 -15.76 10.85 24.99
C GLY A 665 -16.62 12.00 24.45
N ASP A 666 -17.94 11.81 24.46
CA ASP A 666 -18.90 12.75 23.90
C ASP A 666 -19.88 13.32 24.94
N ILE A 667 -19.46 13.34 26.21
CA ILE A 667 -20.25 13.87 27.32
C ILE A 667 -20.75 15.31 27.07
N SER A 668 -21.91 15.65 27.65
CA SER A 668 -22.48 16.99 27.55
C SER A 668 -22.00 17.91 28.67
N LYS A 669 -22.39 19.19 28.62
CA LYS A 669 -22.15 20.16 29.70
C LYS A 669 -22.69 19.72 31.06
N ALA A 670 -23.75 18.92 31.09
CA ALA A 670 -24.33 18.44 32.35
C ALA A 670 -23.34 17.51 33.08
N GLU A 671 -22.76 16.57 32.35
CA GLU A 671 -21.76 15.62 32.87
C GLU A 671 -20.42 16.32 33.15
N GLU A 672 -20.01 17.30 32.33
CA GLU A 672 -18.86 18.16 32.63
C GLU A 672 -19.01 18.87 34.00
N TRP A 673 -20.23 19.34 34.30
CA TRP A 673 -20.53 19.98 35.57
C TRP A 673 -20.55 18.98 36.74
N GLU A 674 -21.06 17.77 36.51
CA GLU A 674 -20.99 16.69 37.49
C GLU A 674 -19.53 16.36 37.85
N LEU A 675 -18.64 16.25 36.85
CA LEU A 675 -17.21 15.99 37.07
C LEU A 675 -16.58 17.06 37.97
N VAL A 676 -16.87 18.33 37.71
CA VAL A 676 -16.36 19.46 38.51
C VAL A 676 -16.88 19.44 39.95
N GLN A 677 -18.13 19.04 40.15
CA GLN A 677 -18.71 18.96 41.49
C GLN A 677 -18.10 17.82 42.33
N ILE A 678 -17.76 16.70 41.69
CA ILE A 678 -17.19 15.53 42.36
C ILE A 678 -15.68 15.72 42.57
N TYR A 679 -15.00 16.28 41.57
CA TYR A 679 -13.55 16.46 41.54
C TYR A 679 -13.20 17.95 41.40
N PRO A 680 -13.45 18.79 42.41
CA PRO A 680 -13.20 20.23 42.35
C PRO A 680 -11.71 20.60 42.28
N GLU A 681 -10.82 19.64 42.53
CA GLU A 681 -9.36 19.79 42.42
C GLU A 681 -8.78 19.07 41.19
N LEU A 682 -9.62 18.63 40.26
CA LEU A 682 -9.17 17.96 39.04
C LEU A 682 -8.33 18.93 38.21
N SER A 683 -7.04 18.63 38.06
CA SER A 683 -6.11 19.41 37.25
C SER A 683 -5.68 18.60 36.02
N VAL A 684 -5.94 19.16 34.83
CA VAL A 684 -5.72 18.51 33.55
C VAL A 684 -4.72 19.34 32.76
N ASP A 685 -3.69 18.72 32.18
CA ASP A 685 -2.80 19.41 31.25
C ASP A 685 -3.30 19.27 29.81
N VAL A 686 -3.87 18.11 29.48
CA VAL A 686 -4.31 17.76 28.13
C VAL A 686 -5.75 17.25 28.15
N LEU A 687 -6.62 17.98 27.46
CA LEU A 687 -8.03 17.66 27.32
C LEU A 687 -8.30 17.10 25.91
N LYS A 688 -8.84 15.87 25.79
CA LYS A 688 -9.63 15.52 24.60
C LYS A 688 -10.94 16.27 24.72
N VAL A 689 -11.21 17.17 23.78
CA VAL A 689 -12.42 17.99 23.77
C VAL A 689 -13.62 17.10 23.52
N ALA A 690 -14.64 17.23 24.35
CA ALA A 690 -15.84 16.40 24.26
C ALA A 690 -16.58 16.64 22.95
N HIS A 691 -17.13 15.57 22.38
CA HIS A 691 -18.07 15.62 21.24
C HIS A 691 -17.54 16.43 20.07
N HIS A 692 -16.26 16.22 19.74
CA HIS A 692 -15.55 16.84 18.61
C HIS A 692 -15.56 18.39 18.63
N GLY A 693 -15.87 19.01 19.77
CA GLY A 693 -16.08 20.46 19.91
C GLY A 693 -17.47 20.95 19.52
N SER A 694 -18.49 20.12 19.70
CA SER A 694 -19.90 20.50 19.63
C SER A 694 -20.25 21.61 20.63
N SER A 695 -21.24 22.43 20.29
CA SER A 695 -21.73 23.49 21.19
C SER A 695 -22.47 22.97 22.43
N THR A 696 -22.77 21.67 22.49
CA THR A 696 -23.42 20.95 23.60
C THR A 696 -22.46 20.59 24.72
N SER A 697 -21.16 20.80 24.54
CA SER A 697 -20.09 20.44 25.48
C SER A 697 -19.07 21.59 25.60
N THR A 698 -18.00 21.36 26.35
CA THR A 698 -16.89 22.28 26.63
C THR A 698 -17.37 23.60 27.22
N ASP A 699 -18.06 23.54 28.36
CA ASP A 699 -18.51 24.75 29.06
C ASP A 699 -17.35 25.58 29.63
N GLN A 700 -17.54 26.90 29.70
CA GLN A 700 -16.54 27.79 30.28
C GLN A 700 -16.25 27.44 31.75
N ASN A 701 -17.27 27.08 32.54
CA ASN A 701 -17.08 26.77 33.96
C ASN A 701 -16.32 25.45 34.17
N PHE A 702 -16.41 24.53 33.21
CA PHE A 702 -15.63 23.29 33.20
C PHE A 702 -14.14 23.58 32.98
N LEU A 703 -13.83 24.39 31.97
CA LEU A 703 -12.45 24.81 31.68
C LEU A 703 -11.80 25.61 32.81
N GLU A 704 -12.58 26.44 33.52
CA GLU A 704 -12.10 27.21 34.66
C GLU A 704 -11.56 26.34 35.80
N VAL A 705 -12.16 25.17 36.02
CA VAL A 705 -11.76 24.26 37.10
C VAL A 705 -10.60 23.37 36.69
N ILE A 706 -10.65 22.79 35.49
CA ILE A 706 -9.63 21.83 35.06
C ILE A 706 -8.34 22.48 34.52
N ASP A 707 -8.42 23.75 34.11
CA ASP A 707 -7.30 24.60 33.63
C ASP A 707 -6.37 23.92 32.60
N PRO A 708 -6.89 23.48 31.44
CA PRO A 708 -6.13 22.69 30.49
C PRO A 708 -5.15 23.53 29.69
N LYS A 709 -3.96 22.98 29.40
CA LYS A 709 -2.93 23.65 28.57
C LYS A 709 -3.08 23.31 27.09
N PHE A 710 -3.51 22.09 26.79
CA PHE A 710 -3.72 21.60 25.44
C PHE A 710 -5.13 21.04 25.26
N ALA A 711 -5.73 21.30 24.11
CA ALA A 711 -7.01 20.75 23.69
C ALA A 711 -6.83 19.96 22.39
N LEU A 712 -7.12 18.66 22.43
CA LEU A 712 -7.11 17.79 21.27
C LEU A 712 -8.53 17.66 20.73
N ILE A 713 -8.69 17.91 19.44
CA ILE A 713 -9.98 17.87 18.74
C ILE A 713 -9.84 16.97 17.51
N PRO A 714 -10.21 15.68 17.62
CA PRO A 714 -10.36 14.83 16.45
C PRO A 714 -11.58 15.29 15.65
N VAL A 715 -11.35 15.63 14.38
CA VAL A 715 -12.36 16.21 13.48
C VAL A 715 -11.92 16.13 12.02
N GLY A 716 -12.88 15.96 11.10
CA GLY A 716 -12.62 15.86 9.67
C GLY A 716 -12.50 17.20 8.95
N VAL A 717 -11.70 17.23 7.87
CA VAL A 717 -11.65 18.35 6.92
C VAL A 717 -13.01 18.53 6.27
N ASN A 718 -13.52 19.76 6.23
CA ASN A 718 -14.82 20.11 5.65
C ASN A 718 -15.98 19.24 6.17
N ASN A 719 -15.95 18.85 7.45
CA ASN A 719 -17.00 18.03 8.04
C ASN A 719 -18.37 18.74 8.00
N SER A 720 -19.41 17.97 7.71
CA SER A 720 -20.79 18.48 7.56
C SER A 720 -21.47 18.82 8.88
N TYR A 721 -20.96 18.32 10.00
CA TYR A 721 -21.49 18.58 11.34
C TYR A 721 -21.22 20.02 11.83
N GLY A 722 -20.25 20.71 11.22
CA GLY A 722 -19.85 22.06 11.62
C GLY A 722 -19.03 22.09 12.91
N HIS A 723 -18.41 20.97 13.26
CA HIS A 723 -17.53 20.82 14.42
C HIS A 723 -16.07 21.11 14.04
N PRO A 724 -15.21 21.52 14.99
CA PRO A 724 -15.58 22.18 16.22
C PRO A 724 -16.30 23.50 15.93
N THR A 725 -17.27 23.85 16.77
CA THR A 725 -18.02 25.09 16.60
C THR A 725 -17.14 26.31 16.92
N ALA A 726 -17.37 27.43 16.23
CA ALA A 726 -16.65 28.68 16.49
C ALA A 726 -16.70 29.10 17.97
N LYS A 727 -17.84 28.89 18.63
CA LYS A 727 -18.02 29.17 20.06
C LYS A 727 -17.06 28.38 20.95
N VAL A 728 -16.87 27.09 20.68
CA VAL A 728 -15.95 26.24 21.47
C VAL A 728 -14.51 26.67 21.24
N LEU A 729 -14.13 26.96 19.99
CA LEU A 729 -12.79 27.47 19.67
C LEU A 729 -12.50 28.80 20.37
N GLU A 730 -13.41 29.77 20.28
CA GLU A 730 -13.29 31.06 20.97
C GLU A 730 -13.18 30.89 22.49
N THR A 731 -13.89 29.91 23.05
CA THR A 731 -13.83 29.62 24.49
C THR A 731 -12.44 29.07 24.86
N LEU A 732 -11.93 28.09 24.13
CA LEU A 732 -10.58 27.53 24.35
C LEU A 732 -9.48 28.59 24.17
N GLU A 733 -9.57 29.41 23.13
CA GLU A 733 -8.61 30.50 22.88
C GLU A 733 -8.63 31.55 24.00
N LYS A 734 -9.81 31.90 24.53
CA LYS A 734 -9.95 32.86 25.64
C LYS A 734 -9.23 32.38 26.91
N TRP A 735 -9.17 31.07 27.14
CA TRP A 735 -8.46 30.45 28.26
C TRP A 735 -6.97 30.20 27.97
N GLY A 736 -6.47 30.59 26.80
CA GLY A 736 -5.07 30.40 26.42
C GLY A 736 -4.69 28.95 26.14
N VAL A 737 -5.66 28.09 25.82
CA VAL A 737 -5.43 26.68 25.53
C VAL A 737 -4.84 26.51 24.14
N VAL A 738 -3.79 25.69 24.01
CA VAL A 738 -3.21 25.34 22.71
C VAL A 738 -4.09 24.29 22.03
N ILE A 739 -4.69 24.65 20.89
CA ILE A 739 -5.64 23.81 20.16
C ILE A 739 -4.93 22.97 19.10
N LEU A 740 -5.06 21.64 19.19
CA LEU A 740 -4.52 20.66 18.25
C LEU A 740 -5.67 19.90 17.59
N ARG A 741 -5.95 20.23 16.33
CA ARG A 741 -7.04 19.62 15.52
C ARG A 741 -6.53 18.75 14.37
N THR A 742 -7.15 17.60 14.13
CA THR A 742 -6.73 16.70 13.04
C THR A 742 -6.99 17.26 11.63
N ASP A 743 -8.07 18.01 11.43
CA ASP A 743 -8.38 18.67 10.15
C ASP A 743 -7.31 19.71 9.72
N GLN A 744 -6.54 20.24 10.66
CA GLN A 744 -5.45 21.19 10.39
C GLN A 744 -4.07 20.57 10.47
N HIS A 745 -3.88 19.64 11.41
CA HIS A 745 -2.57 19.13 11.80
C HIS A 745 -2.31 17.68 11.35
N GLY A 746 -3.30 17.01 10.76
CA GLY A 746 -3.29 15.57 10.56
C GLY A 746 -3.23 14.84 11.90
N ALA A 747 -2.67 13.64 11.92
CA ALA A 747 -2.43 12.93 13.17
C ALA A 747 -1.54 13.74 14.12
N VAL A 748 -1.85 13.68 15.41
CA VAL A 748 -1.10 14.35 16.47
C VAL A 748 -0.50 13.30 17.39
N GLN A 749 0.82 13.35 17.58
CA GLN A 749 1.55 12.40 18.43
C GLN A 749 2.15 13.12 19.63
N PHE A 750 1.83 12.66 20.84
CA PHE A 750 2.54 13.03 22.06
C PHE A 750 3.56 11.95 22.39
N LYS A 751 4.85 12.26 22.31
CA LYS A 751 5.95 11.33 22.64
C LYS A 751 6.53 11.73 23.99
N TYR A 752 6.60 10.78 24.91
CA TYR A 752 6.97 11.06 26.30
C TYR A 752 7.94 10.04 26.89
N LYS A 753 8.65 10.49 27.93
CA LYS A 753 9.45 9.66 28.85
C LYS A 753 8.96 9.93 30.27
N SER A 754 9.70 9.48 31.27
CA SER A 754 9.35 9.69 32.68
C SER A 754 9.40 11.16 33.14
N ASP A 755 10.04 12.05 32.39
CA ASP A 755 10.31 13.45 32.77
C ASP A 755 9.56 14.48 31.90
N GLY A 756 8.59 14.04 31.11
CA GLY A 756 7.78 14.91 30.25
C GLY A 756 7.60 14.35 28.83
N GLY A 757 6.95 15.16 27.98
CA GLY A 757 6.75 14.80 26.57
C GLY A 757 6.56 16.01 25.65
N THR A 758 6.40 15.73 24.37
CA THR A 758 6.30 16.74 23.31
C THR A 758 5.30 16.31 22.25
N PHE A 759 4.49 17.26 21.78
CA PHE A 759 3.55 17.07 20.68
C PHE A 759 4.24 17.23 19.32
N PHE A 760 3.86 16.38 18.38
CA PHE A 760 4.26 16.41 16.98
C PHE A 760 3.01 16.34 16.11
N THR A 761 2.91 17.19 15.11
CA THR A 761 1.83 17.16 14.12
C THR A 761 2.32 16.51 12.83
N PHE A 762 1.45 15.77 12.16
CA PHE A 762 1.81 15.13 10.88
C PHE A 762 1.92 16.16 9.75
N LEU A 763 0.96 17.09 9.67
CA LEU A 763 0.99 18.19 8.74
C LEU A 763 1.71 19.37 9.39
N HIS A 764 2.74 19.89 8.71
CA HIS A 764 3.48 21.05 9.18
C HIS A 764 2.65 22.32 9.02
N LYS A 765 1.90 22.68 10.06
CA LYS A 765 1.35 24.02 10.29
C LYS A 765 1.40 24.38 11.77
N LEU A 766 2.56 24.31 12.39
CA LEU A 766 2.84 25.24 13.48
C LEU A 766 3.26 26.54 12.81
N ARG A 767 2.32 27.47 12.65
CA ARG A 767 2.63 28.85 12.28
C ARG A 767 3.60 29.39 13.34
N GLY A 768 4.86 29.54 12.95
CA GLY A 768 5.85 30.43 13.55
C GLY A 768 6.17 30.20 15.02
N GLU A 769 7.23 29.44 15.27
CA GLU A 769 8.29 29.75 16.24
C GLU A 769 9.39 28.67 16.06
N GLU A 770 10.31 28.93 15.13
CA GLU A 770 11.67 28.37 15.13
C GLU A 770 12.57 29.21 16.04
#